data_AF-A0A1I4IVU0-F1
#
_entry.id   AF-A0A1I4IVU0-F1
#
_cell.length_a   1.000
_cell.length_b   1.000
_cell.length_c   1.000
_cell.angle_alpha   90.00
_cell.angle_beta   90.00
_cell.angle_gamma   90.00
#
_symmetry.space_group_name_H-M   'P 1'
#
loop_
_entity.id
_entity.type
_entity.pdbx_description
1 polymer ?
#
loop_
_entity_poly.entity_id
_entity_poly.type
_entity_poly.pdbx_seq_one_letter_code
_entity_poly.pdbx_strand_id
1 'polypeptide(L)'
;MKLHKIILPIVAGALMLNSCDDQVMEWKTPDGHNPVSPSEIPLNLAEKIANYDFIKTYVPAGMTVAVGIGAELYIDDPAYKEVVDNNFQMVVTGNAMKHSSVVRNNGDLDFTTIDAFINTLPADMKIYGHTLLWHTQQRQAYLKSLIAPEVIIITDPDDVLENIIENSDFENGTVNPWNSWGNSSSRRISAQGEGYESDYALILSNPADANAYSAQAAYDLSGYLEEGATYVFQFMARSNSAAGQLQVQVQNNPTYGSQEGYSTFDVGTSWVLCQSEFTCSYDNVNRVLINFGKVAGDYYIDNFKFGKKIEEKMINVLGEDSNFENGTIGAWGGWGNSSTRSVSEKGEGYNSDYCMVMVNPSDADSWSAQTAYTLPAALEVGKTYMYSAMVKATVVNPDFTFQVQHPTSYDGEGYVSGETVINTWIPIEGEFVCTKEGMSRLCINFGKTAGTYYVDNIKFGEKKEVATTRSTRSSGITYVYKTAEEKKAALLDAMETWIKGILEHTGERIQAWEVINEPIADNNQWRGIGGNFMSEDSHPVEENGLELNWESDHFYWGYYIGQEYAVKAFEYARKYASAGTKLFVNDYNLESNPAKLNALIDFVKYIEDNGQVVDGIGTQMHVSADTTATFKTNVDNMFRTMANTGKLVRVTELDVRLGTATPSAGQLEMQALTYQYIAESYIKHIPESQRSGVTIWTLTDHPREHEYWLPDESPNLFDRDYGRKHAYKGFCDGLAGRDVSEDFSGDDYVNVYTDEEE
;
A
#
# COMPACT_ATOMS: atom_id res chain seq x y z
N MET A 1 8.58 -5.86 -77.57
CA MET A 1 7.31 -6.27 -78.22
C MET A 1 6.38 -6.83 -77.15
N LYS A 2 5.07 -6.65 -77.34
CA LYS A 2 3.94 -6.75 -76.39
C LYS A 2 3.69 -8.11 -75.69
N LEU A 3 3.21 -8.04 -74.43
CA LEU A 3 2.06 -8.71 -73.74
C LEU A 3 1.82 -10.25 -73.92
N HIS A 4 1.32 -11.10 -72.99
CA HIS A 4 0.63 -11.03 -71.68
C HIS A 4 0.42 -12.47 -71.09
N LYS A 5 0.42 -12.64 -69.75
CA LYS A 5 -0.56 -13.35 -68.83
C LYS A 5 -1.06 -14.79 -69.17
N ILE A 6 -1.28 -15.80 -68.29
CA ILE A 6 -1.94 -15.83 -66.96
C ILE A 6 -1.96 -17.30 -66.38
N ILE A 7 -2.04 -17.45 -65.03
CA ILE A 7 -2.65 -18.54 -64.18
C ILE A 7 -1.86 -19.84 -63.79
N LEU A 8 -1.53 -19.93 -62.48
CA LEU A 8 -1.52 -21.12 -61.58
C LEU A 8 -2.98 -21.50 -61.24
N PRO A 9 -3.40 -22.79 -60.98
CA PRO A 9 -2.97 -23.51 -59.77
C PRO A 9 -3.13 -25.08 -59.70
N ILE A 10 -2.56 -25.68 -58.64
CA ILE A 10 -3.10 -26.78 -57.79
C ILE A 10 -2.98 -28.28 -58.18
N VAL A 11 -2.24 -28.99 -57.29
CA VAL A 11 -2.46 -30.34 -56.73
C VAL A 11 -1.73 -31.55 -57.34
N ALA A 12 -0.64 -31.88 -56.64
CA ALA A 12 -0.42 -33.11 -55.87
C ALA A 12 -0.43 -34.47 -56.56
N GLY A 13 0.63 -35.22 -56.26
CA GLY A 13 0.63 -36.67 -56.31
C GLY A 13 1.77 -37.22 -57.16
N ALA A 14 2.75 -37.80 -56.48
CA ALA A 14 3.80 -38.66 -57.03
C ALA A 14 4.91 -37.93 -57.81
N LEU A 15 5.95 -37.53 -57.07
CA LEU A 15 7.31 -38.07 -57.23
C LEU A 15 8.11 -37.72 -55.97
N MET A 16 7.62 -38.25 -54.83
CA MET A 16 8.52 -38.73 -53.78
C MET A 16 9.26 -39.96 -54.34
N LEU A 17 10.45 -40.25 -53.79
CA LEU A 17 11.41 -41.31 -54.11
C LEU A 17 12.63 -40.81 -54.90
N ASN A 18 13.57 -40.18 -54.18
CA ASN A 18 14.99 -40.55 -54.15
C ASN A 18 15.77 -39.53 -53.28
N SER A 19 15.77 -39.74 -51.97
CA SER A 19 16.87 -39.31 -51.09
C SER A 19 16.96 -40.24 -49.88
N CYS A 20 17.13 -41.53 -50.15
CA CYS A 20 17.78 -42.44 -49.20
C CYS A 20 19.09 -42.84 -49.87
N ASP A 21 20.12 -42.01 -49.70
CA ASP A 21 21.48 -42.51 -49.81
C ASP A 21 21.85 -42.96 -48.39
N ASP A 22 21.53 -44.23 -48.07
CA ASP A 22 21.99 -44.92 -46.86
C ASP A 22 23.49 -45.20 -46.99
N GLN A 23 24.31 -44.15 -47.05
CA GLN A 23 25.73 -44.29 -46.79
C GLN A 23 25.89 -44.47 -45.28
N VAL A 24 25.67 -45.70 -44.84
CA VAL A 24 26.26 -46.19 -43.60
C VAL A 24 27.75 -45.91 -43.72
N MET A 25 28.26 -44.97 -42.90
CA MET A 25 29.68 -44.72 -42.78
C MET A 25 30.35 -46.02 -42.35
N GLU A 26 30.94 -46.76 -43.28
CA GLU A 26 31.77 -47.92 -42.97
C GLU A 26 33.05 -47.42 -42.30
N TRP A 27 33.08 -47.48 -40.97
CA TRP A 27 34.28 -47.23 -40.18
C TRP A 27 35.36 -48.24 -40.56
N LYS A 28 36.38 -47.80 -41.30
CA LYS A 28 37.55 -48.61 -41.62
C LYS A 28 38.52 -48.61 -40.46
N THR A 29 38.86 -49.79 -39.95
CA THR A 29 39.95 -49.96 -38.98
C THR A 29 41.29 -49.87 -39.71
N PRO A 30 42.17 -48.91 -39.41
CA PRO A 30 43.52 -48.85 -40.00
C PRO A 30 44.38 -50.04 -39.55
N ASP A 31 45.27 -50.53 -40.43
CA ASP A 31 46.18 -51.64 -40.10
C ASP A 31 47.00 -51.34 -38.84
N GLY A 32 46.96 -52.26 -37.86
CA GLY A 32 47.66 -52.13 -36.58
C GLY A 32 46.85 -51.44 -35.46
N HIS A 33 45.59 -51.08 -35.72
CA HIS A 33 44.68 -50.49 -34.73
C HIS A 33 43.48 -51.42 -34.45
N ASN A 34 42.91 -51.32 -33.24
CA ASN A 34 41.66 -51.99 -32.90
C ASN A 34 40.45 -51.23 -33.51
N PRO A 35 39.31 -51.89 -33.80
CA PRO A 35 38.08 -51.21 -34.19
C PRO A 35 37.64 -50.21 -33.12
N VAL A 36 37.25 -49.01 -33.52
CA VAL A 36 36.68 -48.01 -32.60
C VAL A 36 35.32 -48.52 -32.12
N SER A 37 35.17 -48.71 -30.82
CA SER A 37 33.89 -49.03 -30.19
C SER A 37 33.05 -47.75 -30.02
N PRO A 38 31.72 -47.78 -30.13
CA PRO A 38 30.87 -46.64 -29.79
C PRO A 38 31.18 -46.05 -28.40
N SER A 39 31.52 -46.91 -27.43
CA SER A 39 32.01 -46.52 -26.09
C SER A 39 33.30 -45.68 -26.08
N GLU A 40 34.07 -45.65 -27.17
CA GLU A 40 35.32 -44.87 -27.32
C GLU A 40 35.09 -43.53 -28.04
N ILE A 41 33.86 -43.24 -28.47
CA ILE A 41 33.49 -41.98 -29.13
C ILE A 41 33.17 -40.93 -28.06
N PRO A 42 33.87 -39.78 -28.02
CA PRO A 42 33.57 -38.73 -27.06
C PRO A 42 32.28 -38.00 -27.44
N LEU A 43 31.38 -37.83 -26.47
CA LEU A 43 30.16 -37.04 -26.63
C LEU A 43 30.47 -35.55 -26.80
N ASN A 44 29.69 -34.88 -27.64
CA ASN A 44 29.70 -33.42 -27.73
C ASN A 44 29.05 -32.79 -26.49
N LEU A 45 29.17 -31.46 -26.32
CA LEU A 45 28.68 -30.79 -25.11
C LEU A 45 27.16 -30.92 -24.91
N ALA A 46 26.36 -30.84 -25.99
CA ALA A 46 24.91 -30.98 -25.89
C ALA A 46 24.52 -32.41 -25.46
N GLU A 47 25.18 -33.42 -26.01
CA GLU A 47 25.03 -34.82 -25.58
C GLU A 47 25.44 -35.05 -24.14
N LYS A 48 26.52 -34.40 -23.68
CA LYS A 48 26.90 -34.46 -22.27
C LYS A 48 25.83 -33.86 -21.37
N ILE A 49 25.33 -32.66 -21.69
CA ILE A 49 24.32 -31.95 -20.88
C ILE A 49 23.02 -32.76 -20.78
N ALA A 50 22.59 -33.38 -21.89
CA ALA A 50 21.40 -34.23 -21.91
C ALA A 50 21.52 -35.46 -20.99
N ASN A 51 22.74 -35.97 -20.79
CA ASN A 51 23.01 -37.14 -19.96
C ASN A 51 23.11 -36.87 -18.45
N TYR A 52 23.12 -35.61 -18.01
CA TYR A 52 23.03 -35.33 -16.58
C TYR A 52 21.67 -35.82 -16.03
N ASP A 53 21.68 -36.31 -14.81
CA ASP A 53 20.47 -36.58 -14.04
C ASP A 53 19.91 -35.25 -13.49
N PHE A 54 18.81 -35.30 -12.76
CA PHE A 54 18.22 -34.14 -12.10
C PHE A 54 19.13 -33.53 -11.03
N ILE A 55 19.14 -32.20 -10.90
CA ILE A 55 20.06 -31.46 -10.00
C ILE A 55 20.09 -32.06 -8.58
N LYS A 56 18.93 -32.42 -8.01
CA LYS A 56 18.80 -32.99 -6.66
C LYS A 56 19.61 -34.28 -6.41
N THR A 57 20.02 -35.02 -7.45
CA THR A 57 20.80 -36.26 -7.29
C THR A 57 22.27 -36.00 -6.99
N TYR A 58 22.77 -34.80 -7.31
CA TYR A 58 24.15 -34.37 -7.07
C TYR A 58 24.33 -33.65 -5.74
N VAL A 59 23.25 -33.38 -5.01
CA VAL A 59 23.29 -32.59 -3.76
C VAL A 59 23.95 -33.40 -2.63
N PRO A 60 25.00 -32.87 -1.97
CA PRO A 60 25.60 -33.52 -0.81
C PRO A 60 24.60 -33.72 0.33
N ALA A 61 24.80 -34.78 1.12
CA ALA A 61 23.98 -35.01 2.30
C ALA A 61 24.03 -33.80 3.27
N GLY A 62 22.90 -33.53 3.93
CA GLY A 62 22.79 -32.49 4.94
C GLY A 62 22.36 -31.10 4.44
N MET A 63 22.28 -30.87 3.13
CA MET A 63 21.79 -29.62 2.54
C MET A 63 20.65 -29.85 1.52
N THR A 64 19.96 -28.78 1.14
CA THR A 64 18.95 -28.82 0.07
C THR A 64 19.33 -27.94 -1.10
N VAL A 65 18.94 -28.33 -2.32
CA VAL A 65 18.85 -27.41 -3.46
C VAL A 65 17.41 -26.94 -3.64
N ALA A 66 17.25 -25.64 -3.86
CA ALA A 66 15.95 -25.00 -4.02
C ALA A 66 15.87 -24.14 -5.29
N VAL A 67 14.66 -23.73 -5.63
CA VAL A 67 14.40 -22.77 -6.72
C VAL A 67 13.39 -21.72 -6.28
N GLY A 68 13.66 -20.46 -6.64
CA GLY A 68 12.74 -19.34 -6.55
C GLY A 68 11.73 -19.42 -7.70
N ILE A 69 10.44 -19.36 -7.40
CA ILE A 69 9.37 -19.57 -8.38
C ILE A 69 8.26 -18.54 -8.25
N GLY A 70 7.57 -18.26 -9.36
CA GLY A 70 6.25 -17.62 -9.34
C GLY A 70 5.18 -18.63 -8.93
N ALA A 71 4.41 -18.34 -7.88
CA ALA A 71 3.39 -19.26 -7.37
C ALA A 71 2.33 -19.58 -8.44
N GLU A 72 1.86 -18.57 -9.17
CA GLU A 72 0.89 -18.73 -10.27
C GLU A 72 1.47 -19.53 -11.43
N LEU A 73 2.72 -19.27 -11.82
CA LEU A 73 3.41 -20.05 -12.86
C LEU A 73 3.47 -21.55 -12.49
N TYR A 74 3.76 -21.86 -11.22
CA TYR A 74 3.80 -23.25 -10.76
C TYR A 74 2.41 -23.91 -10.74
N ILE A 75 1.34 -23.15 -10.49
CA ILE A 75 -0.04 -23.65 -10.49
C ILE A 75 -0.53 -23.90 -11.92
N ASP A 76 -0.27 -22.95 -12.82
CA ASP A 76 -0.93 -22.89 -14.13
C ASP A 76 -0.14 -23.58 -15.27
N ASP A 77 1.17 -23.82 -15.09
CA ASP A 77 2.05 -24.38 -16.12
C ASP A 77 2.58 -25.77 -15.73
N PRO A 78 1.99 -26.86 -16.30
CA PRO A 78 2.40 -28.22 -15.99
C PRO A 78 3.87 -28.54 -16.33
N ALA A 79 4.41 -27.94 -17.40
CA ALA A 79 5.80 -28.17 -17.81
C ALA A 79 6.77 -27.48 -16.84
N TYR A 80 6.45 -26.26 -16.42
CA TYR A 80 7.18 -25.55 -15.37
C TYR A 80 7.21 -26.38 -14.08
N LYS A 81 6.05 -26.85 -13.63
CA LYS A 81 5.89 -27.66 -12.44
C LYS A 81 6.71 -28.96 -12.51
N GLU A 82 6.65 -29.67 -13.64
CA GLU A 82 7.39 -30.92 -13.82
C GLU A 82 8.91 -30.70 -13.70
N VAL A 83 9.45 -29.66 -14.33
CA VAL A 83 10.89 -29.35 -14.24
C VAL A 83 11.28 -28.99 -12.81
N VAL A 84 10.47 -28.23 -12.08
CA VAL A 84 10.70 -27.90 -10.66
C VAL A 84 10.73 -29.17 -9.80
N ASP A 85 9.69 -30.01 -9.91
CA ASP A 85 9.53 -31.21 -9.08
C ASP A 85 10.63 -32.24 -9.33
N ASN A 86 11.07 -32.36 -10.58
CA ASN A 86 12.14 -33.25 -10.95
C ASN A 86 13.50 -32.79 -10.43
N ASN A 87 13.79 -31.49 -10.42
CA ASN A 87 15.14 -30.99 -10.15
C ASN A 87 15.42 -30.55 -8.71
N PHE A 88 14.41 -30.13 -7.95
CA PHE A 88 14.62 -29.46 -6.66
C PHE A 88 14.01 -30.22 -5.48
N GLN A 89 14.50 -29.92 -4.27
CA GLN A 89 14.02 -30.50 -3.00
C GLN A 89 13.23 -29.49 -2.16
N MET A 90 13.28 -28.23 -2.57
CA MET A 90 12.69 -27.11 -1.85
C MET A 90 12.33 -26.00 -2.84
N VAL A 91 11.33 -25.20 -2.50
CA VAL A 91 10.88 -24.05 -3.30
C VAL A 91 10.82 -22.79 -2.44
N VAL A 92 11.00 -21.64 -3.09
CA VAL A 92 10.82 -20.30 -2.52
C VAL A 92 9.85 -19.55 -3.41
N THR A 93 8.75 -19.03 -2.87
CA THR A 93 7.85 -18.18 -3.66
C THR A 93 8.42 -16.78 -3.73
N GLY A 94 8.72 -16.26 -4.93
CA GLY A 94 9.37 -14.96 -5.09
C GLY A 94 8.56 -13.78 -4.52
N ASN A 95 7.25 -13.74 -4.80
CA ASN A 95 6.38 -12.62 -4.37
C ASN A 95 5.25 -13.04 -3.42
N ALA A 96 4.69 -14.25 -3.59
CA ALA A 96 3.40 -14.63 -3.00
C ALA A 96 3.34 -14.58 -1.46
N MET A 97 4.48 -14.65 -0.76
CA MET A 97 4.57 -14.60 0.70
C MET A 97 5.08 -13.26 1.25
N LYS A 98 5.32 -12.26 0.40
CA LYS A 98 5.72 -10.92 0.83
C LYS A 98 4.54 -10.15 1.43
N HIS A 99 4.84 -9.21 2.33
CA HIS A 99 3.83 -8.43 3.04
C HIS A 99 2.80 -7.77 2.12
N SER A 100 3.20 -7.10 1.04
CA SER A 100 2.23 -6.47 0.14
C SER A 100 1.35 -7.51 -0.57
N SER A 101 1.85 -8.70 -0.90
CA SER A 101 1.05 -9.71 -1.61
C SER A 101 -0.07 -10.30 -0.75
N VAL A 102 0.10 -10.32 0.57
CA VAL A 102 -0.86 -10.95 1.49
C VAL A 102 -1.67 -9.91 2.27
N VAL A 103 -1.05 -8.83 2.71
CA VAL A 103 -1.73 -7.77 3.46
C VAL A 103 -2.45 -6.83 2.49
N ARG A 104 -3.76 -6.69 2.69
CA ARG A 104 -4.64 -5.77 1.96
C ARG A 104 -4.55 -4.35 2.50
N ASN A 105 -5.03 -3.35 1.75
CA ASN A 105 -4.94 -1.95 2.16
C ASN A 105 -5.66 -1.64 3.48
N ASN A 106 -6.65 -2.45 3.86
CA ASN A 106 -7.37 -2.36 5.13
C ASN A 106 -6.71 -3.16 6.27
N GLY A 107 -5.61 -3.88 6.01
CA GLY A 107 -4.90 -4.72 6.97
C GLY A 107 -5.32 -6.18 7.00
N ASP A 108 -6.37 -6.57 6.26
CA ASP A 108 -6.80 -7.97 6.17
C ASP A 108 -5.73 -8.82 5.46
N LEU A 109 -5.67 -10.11 5.83
CA LEU A 109 -4.75 -11.07 5.23
C LEU A 109 -5.48 -11.91 4.18
N ASP A 110 -4.94 -11.97 2.96
CA ASP A 110 -5.43 -12.84 1.90
C ASP A 110 -4.42 -13.93 1.54
N PHE A 111 -4.78 -15.17 1.85
CA PHE A 111 -3.97 -16.35 1.60
C PHE A 111 -4.36 -17.12 0.34
N THR A 112 -5.30 -16.63 -0.48
CA THR A 112 -5.88 -17.36 -1.62
C THR A 112 -4.79 -17.97 -2.54
N THR A 113 -3.82 -17.17 -2.97
CA THR A 113 -2.72 -17.65 -3.83
C THR A 113 -1.80 -18.62 -3.11
N ILE A 114 -1.51 -18.38 -1.82
CA ILE A 114 -0.67 -19.27 -1.00
C ILE A 114 -1.34 -20.64 -0.82
N ASP A 115 -2.64 -20.67 -0.55
CA ASP A 115 -3.40 -21.90 -0.35
C ASP A 115 -3.45 -22.73 -1.65
N ALA A 116 -3.74 -22.08 -2.78
CA ALA A 116 -3.71 -22.74 -4.08
C ALA A 116 -2.33 -23.35 -4.38
N PHE A 117 -1.26 -22.61 -4.08
CA PHE A 117 0.12 -23.06 -4.26
C PHE A 117 0.47 -24.25 -3.35
N ILE A 118 0.23 -24.14 -2.04
CA ILE A 118 0.54 -25.18 -1.05
C ILE A 118 -0.23 -26.48 -1.32
N ASN A 119 -1.45 -26.39 -1.84
CA ASN A 119 -2.27 -27.54 -2.22
C ASN A 119 -1.79 -28.24 -3.49
N THR A 120 -1.09 -27.51 -4.39
CA THR A 120 -0.53 -28.05 -5.64
C THR A 120 0.85 -28.68 -5.43
N LEU A 121 1.59 -28.21 -4.42
CA LEU A 121 2.94 -28.64 -4.12
C LEU A 121 2.98 -30.09 -3.57
N PRO A 122 3.88 -30.97 -4.05
CA PRO A 122 4.07 -32.31 -3.49
C PRO A 122 4.31 -32.26 -1.97
N ALA A 123 3.80 -33.26 -1.25
CA ALA A 123 3.83 -33.27 0.22
C ALA A 123 5.25 -33.33 0.81
N ASP A 124 6.20 -33.92 0.07
CA ASP A 124 7.61 -34.04 0.44
C ASP A 124 8.47 -32.84 0.01
N MET A 125 7.95 -31.99 -0.90
CA MET A 125 8.62 -30.77 -1.32
C MET A 125 8.57 -29.72 -0.21
N LYS A 126 9.75 -29.22 0.16
CA LYS A 126 9.93 -28.30 1.27
C LYS A 126 9.72 -26.86 0.83
N ILE A 127 9.31 -25.98 1.73
CA ILE A 127 9.19 -24.55 1.43
C ILE A 127 10.14 -23.76 2.35
N TYR A 128 10.81 -22.79 1.75
CA TYR A 128 11.54 -21.75 2.47
C TYR A 128 10.82 -20.42 2.25
N GLY A 129 10.35 -19.83 3.35
CA GLY A 129 9.54 -18.61 3.34
C GLY A 129 10.39 -17.37 3.10
N HIS A 130 9.97 -16.55 2.14
CA HIS A 130 10.63 -15.32 1.73
C HIS A 130 9.54 -14.27 1.45
N THR A 131 9.42 -13.21 2.23
CA THR A 131 10.16 -12.86 3.45
C THR A 131 9.20 -12.14 4.41
N LEU A 132 9.45 -12.21 5.72
CA LEU A 132 8.51 -11.62 6.70
C LEU A 132 8.60 -10.09 6.70
N LEU A 133 9.81 -9.52 6.83
CA LEU A 133 10.04 -8.08 6.77
C LEU A 133 11.04 -7.73 5.68
N TRP A 134 10.71 -6.69 4.93
CA TRP A 134 11.59 -6.05 3.97
C TRP A 134 11.28 -4.55 3.92
N HIS A 135 12.14 -3.77 3.26
CA HIS A 135 11.91 -2.35 3.09
C HIS A 135 11.06 -2.02 1.86
N THR A 136 10.98 -2.93 0.90
CA THR A 136 10.11 -2.84 -0.28
C THR A 136 9.00 -3.90 -0.19
N GLN A 137 8.02 -3.82 -1.11
CA GLN A 137 6.87 -4.73 -1.16
C GLN A 137 6.16 -4.84 0.20
N GLN A 138 6.04 -3.72 0.91
CA GLN A 138 5.24 -3.54 2.11
C GLN A 138 3.90 -2.94 1.72
N ARG A 139 2.81 -3.28 2.43
CA ARG A 139 1.50 -2.68 2.17
C ARG A 139 1.45 -1.28 2.77
N GLN A 140 2.11 -0.33 2.09
CA GLN A 140 2.40 1.01 2.60
C GLN A 140 1.13 1.78 2.97
N ALA A 141 0.05 1.66 2.19
CA ALA A 141 -1.22 2.33 2.47
C ALA A 141 -1.80 1.95 3.84
N TYR A 142 -1.82 0.64 4.16
CA TYR A 142 -2.23 0.15 5.47
C TYR A 142 -1.31 0.68 6.58
N LEU A 143 0.01 0.50 6.43
CA LEU A 143 0.96 0.92 7.47
C LEU A 143 0.95 2.43 7.71
N LYS A 144 0.79 3.25 6.66
CA LYS A 144 0.62 4.71 6.74
C LYS A 144 -0.65 5.07 7.53
N SER A 145 -1.76 4.36 7.30
CA SER A 145 -3.04 4.64 7.98
C SER A 145 -2.96 4.51 9.51
N LEU A 146 -2.14 3.58 10.00
CA LEU A 146 -1.97 3.33 11.43
C LEU A 146 -1.24 4.47 12.16
N ILE A 147 -0.41 5.22 11.43
CA ILE A 147 0.45 6.27 11.96
C ILE A 147 0.04 7.67 11.51
N ALA A 148 -1.00 7.77 10.68
CA ALA A 148 -1.55 9.03 10.22
C ALA A 148 -2.06 9.89 11.40
N PRO A 149 -1.96 11.22 11.30
CA PRO A 149 -2.53 12.13 12.29
C PRO A 149 -4.06 12.00 12.35
N GLU A 150 -4.60 12.34 13.50
CA GLU A 150 -6.02 12.65 13.61
C GLU A 150 -6.31 13.99 12.92
N VAL A 151 -7.45 14.08 12.26
CA VAL A 151 -7.84 15.25 11.45
C VAL A 151 -8.97 16.00 12.16
N ILE A 152 -8.74 17.28 12.45
CA ILE A 152 -9.72 18.18 13.05
C ILE A 152 -10.12 19.21 11.99
N ILE A 153 -11.43 19.40 11.81
CA ILE A 153 -11.97 20.36 10.85
C ILE A 153 -12.54 21.54 11.59
N ILE A 154 -11.95 22.70 11.31
CA ILE A 154 -12.37 23.97 11.91
C ILE A 154 -13.38 24.71 11.00
N THR A 155 -13.54 24.27 9.75
CA THR A 155 -14.41 24.93 8.75
C THR A 155 -15.23 23.91 7.97
N ASP A 156 -16.56 24.05 8.01
CA ASP A 156 -17.52 23.22 7.28
C ASP A 156 -17.84 23.90 5.92
N PRO A 157 -17.76 23.19 4.78
CA PRO A 157 -18.10 23.76 3.47
C PRO A 157 -19.58 24.17 3.32
N ASP A 158 -20.46 23.69 4.20
CA ASP A 158 -21.86 24.12 4.32
C ASP A 158 -22.08 25.15 5.42
N ASP A 159 -21.02 25.63 6.07
CA ASP A 159 -21.14 26.74 6.99
C ASP A 159 -21.81 27.91 6.28
N VAL A 160 -22.90 28.38 6.87
CA VAL A 160 -23.59 29.60 6.41
C VAL A 160 -22.82 30.86 6.82
N LEU A 161 -21.69 30.73 7.54
CA LEU A 161 -20.97 31.85 8.14
C LEU A 161 -19.46 31.59 8.40
N GLU A 162 -18.66 32.64 8.28
CA GLU A 162 -17.24 32.67 8.63
C GLU A 162 -17.09 32.77 10.16
N ASN A 163 -17.10 31.64 10.88
CA ASN A 163 -17.08 31.66 12.34
C ASN A 163 -15.84 32.40 12.90
N ILE A 164 -16.09 33.40 13.76
CA ILE A 164 -15.07 34.19 14.47
C ILE A 164 -15.12 33.98 15.99
N ILE A 165 -15.87 33.00 16.47
CA ILE A 165 -15.92 32.61 17.88
C ILE A 165 -14.89 31.51 18.14
N GLU A 166 -13.98 31.76 19.08
CA GLU A 166 -13.03 30.76 19.55
C GLU A 166 -13.72 29.81 20.53
N ASN A 167 -13.32 28.54 20.53
CA ASN A 167 -13.89 27.51 21.40
C ASN A 167 -15.43 27.46 21.28
N SER A 168 -15.94 27.51 20.05
CA SER A 168 -17.36 27.57 19.73
C SER A 168 -18.13 26.31 20.09
N ASP A 169 -17.46 25.15 20.05
CA ASP A 169 -17.98 23.81 20.38
C ASP A 169 -17.76 23.45 21.86
N PHE A 170 -17.01 24.25 22.63
CA PHE A 170 -16.71 24.04 24.04
C PHE A 170 -15.91 22.76 24.38
N GLU A 171 -15.37 22.06 23.38
CA GLU A 171 -14.71 20.76 23.54
C GLU A 171 -13.33 20.84 24.23
N ASN A 172 -12.81 22.05 24.41
CA ASN A 172 -11.64 22.29 25.25
C ASN A 172 -11.95 22.17 26.77
N GLY A 173 -13.17 21.77 27.15
CA GLY A 173 -13.59 21.57 28.53
C GLY A 173 -13.68 22.87 29.33
N THR A 174 -13.84 24.02 28.65
CA THR A 174 -13.87 25.35 29.25
C THR A 174 -14.88 26.26 28.57
N VAL A 175 -15.41 27.23 29.32
CA VAL A 175 -16.32 28.26 28.79
C VAL A 175 -15.62 29.58 28.50
N ASN A 176 -14.32 29.68 28.75
CA ASN A 176 -13.57 30.89 28.39
C ASN A 176 -13.52 31.04 26.85
N PRO A 177 -13.58 32.27 26.30
CA PRO A 177 -13.56 33.57 26.99
C PRO A 177 -14.96 34.16 27.31
N TRP A 178 -16.03 33.37 27.29
CA TRP A 178 -17.37 33.89 27.60
C TRP A 178 -17.44 34.48 29.00
N ASN A 179 -18.18 35.57 29.13
CA ASN A 179 -18.54 36.24 30.38
C ASN A 179 -20.05 36.08 30.64
N SER A 180 -20.49 36.29 31.88
CA SER A 180 -21.91 36.27 32.23
C SER A 180 -22.22 37.20 33.40
N TRP A 181 -23.38 37.88 33.37
CA TRP A 181 -23.84 38.76 34.44
C TRP A 181 -25.36 38.89 34.48
N GLY A 182 -25.85 39.53 35.54
CA GLY A 182 -27.26 39.85 35.72
C GLY A 182 -28.07 38.72 36.36
N ASN A 183 -29.20 39.07 36.97
CA ASN A 183 -30.18 38.18 37.62
C ASN A 183 -29.64 37.06 38.53
N SER A 184 -28.49 37.27 39.19
CA SER A 184 -27.80 36.21 39.96
C SER A 184 -27.52 34.94 39.14
N SER A 185 -27.39 35.09 37.82
CA SER A 185 -27.08 34.02 36.88
C SER A 185 -25.66 33.50 37.02
N SER A 186 -25.41 32.32 36.45
CA SER A 186 -24.07 31.74 36.35
C SER A 186 -23.82 31.11 34.98
N ARG A 187 -22.54 30.84 34.69
CA ARG A 187 -22.10 30.04 33.54
C ARG A 187 -21.14 28.94 33.98
N ARG A 188 -21.17 27.78 33.32
CA ARG A 188 -20.23 26.67 33.55
C ARG A 188 -20.16 25.76 32.32
N ILE A 189 -19.13 24.92 32.28
CA ILE A 189 -19.07 23.80 31.34
C ILE A 189 -19.97 22.66 31.86
N SER A 190 -20.58 21.90 30.94
CA SER A 190 -21.35 20.70 31.26
C SER A 190 -20.48 19.53 31.73
N ALA A 191 -21.11 18.44 32.17
CA ALA A 191 -20.40 17.17 32.28
C ALA A 191 -20.08 16.59 30.89
N GLN A 192 -19.07 15.71 30.81
CA GLN A 192 -18.73 15.00 29.58
C GLN A 192 -19.91 14.14 29.10
N GLY A 193 -20.20 14.18 27.80
CA GLY A 193 -21.32 13.53 27.12
C GLY A 193 -22.66 14.29 27.21
N GLU A 194 -22.66 15.55 27.68
CA GLU A 194 -23.88 16.37 27.74
C GLU A 194 -24.01 17.40 26.61
N GLY A 195 -22.99 17.47 25.74
CA GLY A 195 -22.97 18.25 24.51
C GLY A 195 -23.94 17.73 23.44
N TYR A 196 -24.11 18.50 22.38
CA TYR A 196 -24.88 18.11 21.21
C TYR A 196 -23.98 17.29 20.28
N GLU A 197 -24.13 15.96 20.32
CA GLU A 197 -23.31 15.02 19.53
C GLU A 197 -21.80 15.16 19.83
N SER A 198 -21.48 15.68 21.01
CA SER A 198 -20.16 16.08 21.49
C SER A 198 -20.03 15.85 23.00
N ASP A 199 -18.85 16.09 23.57
CA ASP A 199 -18.60 15.86 24.98
C ASP A 199 -19.13 16.99 25.87
N TYR A 200 -18.98 18.26 25.49
CA TYR A 200 -19.25 19.39 26.37
C TYR A 200 -20.19 20.44 25.77
N ALA A 201 -20.79 21.27 26.64
CA ALA A 201 -21.61 22.41 26.27
C ALA A 201 -21.50 23.55 27.29
N LEU A 202 -21.75 24.78 26.85
CA LEU A 202 -21.93 25.93 27.73
C LEU A 202 -23.29 25.84 28.44
N ILE A 203 -23.29 25.86 29.77
CA ILE A 203 -24.50 25.99 30.57
C ILE A 203 -24.62 27.42 31.10
N LEU A 204 -25.73 28.08 30.76
CA LEU A 204 -26.16 29.36 31.33
C LEU A 204 -27.34 29.11 32.29
N SER A 205 -27.17 29.42 33.57
CA SER A 205 -28.20 29.21 34.59
C SER A 205 -28.86 30.52 34.99
N ASN A 206 -30.17 30.61 34.79
CA ASN A 206 -31.00 31.73 35.23
C ASN A 206 -31.90 31.31 36.40
N PRO A 207 -31.75 31.88 37.60
CA PRO A 207 -32.47 31.39 38.79
C PRO A 207 -33.93 31.86 38.89
N ALA A 208 -34.34 32.90 38.16
CA ALA A 208 -35.69 33.47 38.26
C ALA A 208 -36.15 34.12 36.94
N ASP A 209 -37.45 34.08 36.66
CA ASP A 209 -38.03 34.76 35.50
C ASP A 209 -37.84 36.29 35.60
N ALA A 210 -37.42 36.90 34.50
CA ALA A 210 -37.20 38.35 34.41
C ALA A 210 -37.39 38.85 32.96
N ASN A 211 -36.82 40.01 32.61
CA ASN A 211 -36.71 40.40 31.21
C ASN A 211 -35.59 39.61 30.54
N ALA A 212 -35.65 39.43 29.21
CA ALA A 212 -34.63 38.66 28.48
C ALA A 212 -33.21 39.17 28.77
N TYR A 213 -33.01 40.50 28.76
CA TYR A 213 -31.74 41.17 29.03
C TYR A 213 -31.33 41.20 30.52
N SER A 214 -32.13 40.66 31.43
CA SER A 214 -31.81 40.68 32.87
C SER A 214 -30.69 39.72 33.25
N ALA A 215 -30.45 38.69 32.44
CA ALA A 215 -29.28 37.80 32.52
C ALA A 215 -28.66 37.70 31.12
N GLN A 216 -27.35 37.93 31.02
CA GLN A 216 -26.64 37.99 29.74
C GLN A 216 -25.31 37.26 29.82
N ALA A 217 -24.97 36.57 28.74
CA ALA A 217 -23.63 36.04 28.49
C ALA A 217 -23.03 36.77 27.30
N ALA A 218 -21.72 37.03 27.34
CA ALA A 218 -21.07 37.86 26.34
C ALA A 218 -19.74 37.29 25.88
N TYR A 219 -19.47 37.47 24.60
CA TYR A 219 -18.18 37.22 23.96
C TYR A 219 -17.68 38.53 23.35
N ASP A 220 -16.50 38.98 23.78
CA ASP A 220 -15.87 40.19 23.26
C ASP A 220 -14.96 39.84 22.08
N LEU A 221 -15.19 40.50 20.94
CA LEU A 221 -14.42 40.29 19.72
C LEU A 221 -13.10 41.06 19.78
N SER A 222 -12.06 40.52 19.15
CA SER A 222 -10.76 41.15 19.04
C SER A 222 -10.74 42.37 18.09
N GLY A 223 -11.75 42.50 17.23
CA GLY A 223 -11.94 43.59 16.29
C GLY A 223 -13.40 44.05 16.21
N TYR A 224 -13.68 44.96 15.28
CA TYR A 224 -15.02 45.48 15.01
C TYR A 224 -15.68 44.75 13.84
N LEU A 225 -17.00 44.66 13.88
CA LEU A 225 -17.79 44.23 12.73
C LEU A 225 -17.73 45.25 11.60
N GLU A 226 -17.88 44.78 10.38
CA GLU A 226 -17.87 45.62 9.18
C GLU A 226 -19.28 46.17 8.90
N GLU A 227 -19.40 47.50 8.84
CA GLU A 227 -20.64 48.17 8.45
C GLU A 227 -21.05 47.74 7.03
N GLY A 228 -22.32 47.35 6.86
CA GLY A 228 -22.89 46.87 5.61
C GLY A 228 -22.68 45.38 5.32
N ALA A 229 -21.85 44.67 6.09
CA ALA A 229 -21.72 43.22 5.98
C ALA A 229 -22.86 42.49 6.70
N THR A 230 -23.28 41.34 6.17
CA THR A 230 -24.28 40.47 6.80
C THR A 230 -23.57 39.46 7.70
N TYR A 231 -24.07 39.30 8.92
CA TYR A 231 -23.57 38.39 9.93
C TYR A 231 -24.66 37.39 10.33
N VAL A 232 -24.24 36.19 10.73
CA VAL A 232 -25.12 35.09 11.14
C VAL A 232 -24.76 34.65 12.55
N PHE A 233 -25.78 34.38 13.36
CA PHE A 233 -25.70 33.57 14.57
C PHE A 233 -26.18 32.17 14.26
N GLN A 234 -25.46 31.15 14.70
CA GLN A 234 -25.88 29.75 14.59
C GLN A 234 -25.40 28.98 15.80
N PHE A 235 -26.29 28.26 16.48
CA PHE A 235 -25.93 27.42 17.64
C PHE A 235 -27.03 26.40 17.94
N MET A 236 -26.66 25.31 18.59
CA MET A 236 -27.61 24.38 19.17
C MET A 236 -27.96 24.82 20.58
N ALA A 237 -29.24 24.74 20.95
CA ALA A 237 -29.66 25.03 22.31
C ALA A 237 -30.74 24.06 22.82
N ARG A 238 -30.70 23.75 24.11
CA ARG A 238 -31.81 23.15 24.87
C ARG A 238 -31.91 23.78 26.25
N SER A 239 -33.06 23.63 26.90
CA SER A 239 -33.29 24.07 28.27
C SER A 239 -33.76 22.91 29.14
N ASN A 240 -33.58 22.99 30.45
CA ASN A 240 -34.31 22.10 31.36
C ASN A 240 -35.78 22.51 31.56
N SER A 241 -36.19 23.66 31.01
CA SER A 241 -37.56 24.14 30.99
C SER A 241 -38.20 23.90 29.62
N ALA A 242 -39.44 23.43 29.59
CA ALA A 242 -40.21 23.29 28.35
C ALA A 242 -40.63 24.64 27.73
N ALA A 243 -40.44 25.75 28.45
CA ALA A 243 -40.78 27.10 28.02
C ALA A 243 -39.55 28.03 27.97
N GLY A 244 -38.34 27.47 27.86
CA GLY A 244 -37.11 28.25 27.81
C GLY A 244 -37.08 29.23 26.63
N GLN A 245 -36.41 30.36 26.80
CA GLN A 245 -36.22 31.36 25.75
C GLN A 245 -34.82 31.96 25.81
N LEU A 246 -34.16 32.03 24.64
CA LEU A 246 -32.91 32.72 24.43
C LEU A 246 -33.11 33.88 23.45
N GLN A 247 -32.29 34.92 23.56
CA GLN A 247 -32.21 35.98 22.56
C GLN A 247 -30.76 36.34 22.29
N VAL A 248 -30.36 36.45 21.03
CA VAL A 248 -29.03 36.94 20.65
C VAL A 248 -29.07 38.40 20.24
N GLN A 249 -27.95 39.09 20.38
CA GLN A 249 -27.74 40.44 19.87
C GLN A 249 -26.23 40.73 19.76
N VAL A 250 -25.89 41.82 19.09
CA VAL A 250 -24.54 42.42 19.15
C VAL A 250 -24.55 43.77 19.85
N GLN A 251 -23.38 44.25 20.28
CA GLN A 251 -23.22 45.53 20.98
C GLN A 251 -21.79 46.09 20.84
N ASN A 252 -21.60 47.38 21.11
CA ASN A 252 -20.30 47.97 21.43
C ASN A 252 -19.97 47.77 22.93
N ASN A 253 -18.91 47.03 23.24
CA ASN A 253 -18.48 46.72 24.61
C ASN A 253 -18.21 47.99 25.46
N PRO A 254 -17.39 48.96 25.03
CA PRO A 254 -17.08 50.13 25.85
C PRO A 254 -18.28 51.02 26.23
N THR A 255 -19.24 51.18 25.33
CA THR A 255 -20.33 52.15 25.48
C THR A 255 -21.68 51.53 25.81
N TYR A 256 -21.81 50.20 25.65
CA TYR A 256 -23.09 49.49 25.67
C TYR A 256 -24.10 50.00 24.61
N GLY A 257 -23.64 50.80 23.65
CA GLY A 257 -24.42 51.32 22.52
C GLY A 257 -24.35 50.41 21.29
N SER A 258 -24.81 50.92 20.14
CA SER A 258 -24.79 50.20 18.84
C SER A 258 -25.36 48.78 18.94
N GLN A 259 -26.52 48.64 19.59
CA GLN A 259 -27.15 47.34 19.79
C GLN A 259 -28.06 46.99 18.62
N GLU A 260 -27.82 45.85 18.00
CA GLU A 260 -28.59 45.35 16.86
C GLU A 260 -28.53 43.82 16.77
N GLY A 261 -29.08 43.23 15.71
CA GLY A 261 -29.06 41.78 15.48
C GLY A 261 -29.95 40.98 16.45
N TYR A 262 -30.95 41.62 17.05
CA TYR A 262 -31.86 40.99 18.01
C TYR A 262 -32.68 39.87 17.37
N SER A 263 -32.47 38.64 17.83
CA SER A 263 -33.28 37.47 17.43
C SER A 263 -33.61 36.62 18.63
N THR A 264 -34.86 36.19 18.74
CA THR A 264 -35.37 35.41 19.88
C THR A 264 -35.72 34.00 19.44
N PHE A 265 -35.33 33.01 20.25
CA PHE A 265 -35.53 31.60 20.02
C PHE A 265 -36.26 30.98 21.21
N ASP A 266 -37.30 30.21 20.92
CA ASP A 266 -37.96 29.36 21.91
C ASP A 266 -37.20 28.03 22.01
N VAL A 267 -36.77 27.68 23.21
CA VAL A 267 -35.85 26.58 23.47
C VAL A 267 -36.47 25.65 24.52
N GLY A 268 -36.93 24.49 24.06
CA GLY A 268 -37.53 23.44 24.90
C GLY A 268 -36.51 22.46 25.47
N THR A 269 -36.98 21.29 25.91
CA THR A 269 -36.11 20.25 26.51
C THR A 269 -35.28 19.45 25.52
N SER A 270 -35.57 19.57 24.23
CA SER A 270 -34.81 18.97 23.14
C SER A 270 -33.87 20.00 22.53
N TRP A 271 -32.75 19.54 21.99
CA TRP A 271 -31.84 20.37 21.20
C TRP A 271 -32.55 20.92 19.97
N VAL A 272 -32.40 22.23 19.74
CA VAL A 272 -32.92 22.93 18.56
C VAL A 272 -31.84 23.80 17.95
N LEU A 273 -31.83 23.90 16.62
CA LEU A 273 -30.96 24.83 15.90
C LEU A 273 -31.52 26.25 16.01
N CYS A 274 -30.73 27.15 16.59
CA CYS A 274 -31.02 28.57 16.68
C CYS A 274 -30.18 29.30 15.64
N GLN A 275 -30.81 29.80 14.58
CA GLN A 275 -30.14 30.53 13.50
C GLN A 275 -30.84 31.84 13.16
N SER A 276 -30.06 32.90 12.98
CA SER A 276 -30.56 34.20 12.54
C SER A 276 -29.46 34.99 11.82
N GLU A 277 -29.85 35.92 10.95
CA GLU A 277 -28.92 36.83 10.28
C GLU A 277 -29.33 38.29 10.45
N PHE A 278 -28.35 39.19 10.35
CA PHE A 278 -28.59 40.63 10.29
C PHE A 278 -27.49 41.32 9.50
N THR A 279 -27.79 42.49 8.93
CA THR A 279 -26.78 43.36 8.32
C THR A 279 -26.33 44.38 9.35
N CYS A 280 -25.01 44.44 9.59
CA CYS A 280 -24.41 45.34 10.58
C CYS A 280 -24.55 46.80 10.12
N SER A 281 -25.22 47.63 10.90
CA SER A 281 -25.47 49.04 10.56
C SER A 281 -24.45 50.00 11.19
N TYR A 282 -23.54 49.48 11.99
CA TYR A 282 -22.55 50.24 12.74
C TYR A 282 -21.13 49.74 12.44
N ASP A 283 -20.14 50.64 12.50
CA ASP A 283 -18.71 50.35 12.29
C ASP A 283 -17.93 50.07 13.59
N ASN A 284 -18.62 50.13 14.73
CA ASN A 284 -18.01 50.09 16.06
C ASN A 284 -18.54 48.96 16.95
N VAL A 285 -19.21 47.95 16.40
CA VAL A 285 -19.73 46.80 17.16
C VAL A 285 -18.62 45.77 17.39
N ASN A 286 -18.45 45.27 18.62
CA ASN A 286 -17.37 44.33 18.96
C ASN A 286 -17.73 43.34 20.08
N ARG A 287 -19.01 43.08 20.31
CA ARG A 287 -19.47 42.13 21.32
C ARG A 287 -20.68 41.37 20.81
N VAL A 288 -20.67 40.06 21.04
CA VAL A 288 -21.80 39.15 20.90
C VAL A 288 -22.43 38.90 22.26
N LEU A 289 -23.76 38.83 22.32
CA LEU A 289 -24.52 38.61 23.55
C LEU A 289 -25.57 37.51 23.37
N ILE A 290 -25.76 36.74 24.44
CA ILE A 290 -26.88 35.82 24.63
C ILE A 290 -27.65 36.29 25.88
N ASN A 291 -28.88 36.72 25.68
CA ASN A 291 -29.83 37.12 26.70
C ASN A 291 -30.67 35.90 27.10
N PHE A 292 -30.65 35.53 28.38
CA PHE A 292 -31.28 34.31 28.89
C PHE A 292 -32.07 34.53 30.19
N GLY A 293 -32.44 35.78 30.48
CA GLY A 293 -33.15 36.15 31.71
C GLY A 293 -34.66 35.91 31.69
N LYS A 294 -35.25 35.57 30.54
CA LYS A 294 -36.73 35.57 30.39
C LYS A 294 -37.40 34.51 31.25
N VAL A 295 -36.89 33.29 31.22
CA VAL A 295 -37.42 32.12 31.93
C VAL A 295 -36.33 31.51 32.79
N ALA A 296 -36.67 31.15 34.02
CA ALA A 296 -35.80 30.45 34.95
C ALA A 296 -35.49 29.05 34.44
N GLY A 297 -34.22 28.66 34.50
CA GLY A 297 -33.76 27.38 34.00
C GLY A 297 -32.28 27.38 33.69
N ASP A 298 -31.81 26.18 33.34
CA ASP A 298 -30.48 25.96 32.75
C ASP A 298 -30.66 25.86 31.24
N TYR A 299 -29.85 26.61 30.52
CA TYR A 299 -29.76 26.61 29.07
C TYR A 299 -28.43 26.00 28.67
N TYR A 300 -28.47 24.94 27.89
CA TYR A 300 -27.31 24.29 27.31
C TYR A 300 -27.17 24.84 25.90
N ILE A 301 -25.98 25.30 25.57
CA ILE A 301 -25.64 25.93 24.30
C ILE A 301 -24.39 25.24 23.78
N ASP A 302 -24.44 24.82 22.53
CA ASP A 302 -23.34 24.13 21.90
C ASP A 302 -23.18 24.55 20.44
N ASN A 303 -21.98 24.36 19.88
CA ASN A 303 -21.61 24.75 18.52
C ASN A 303 -21.96 26.22 18.23
N PHE A 304 -21.62 27.13 19.14
CA PHE A 304 -21.92 28.56 19.02
C PHE A 304 -21.03 29.25 18.00
N LYS A 305 -21.55 29.45 16.80
CA LYS A 305 -20.92 30.12 15.69
C LYS A 305 -21.49 31.53 15.49
N PHE A 306 -20.61 32.50 15.27
CA PHE A 306 -20.98 33.86 14.87
C PHE A 306 -19.95 34.42 13.90
N GLY A 307 -20.38 35.17 12.88
CA GLY A 307 -19.49 35.59 11.81
C GLY A 307 -20.19 36.08 10.56
N LYS A 308 -19.40 36.53 9.56
CA LYS A 308 -19.93 37.05 8.29
C LYS A 308 -20.62 35.93 7.53
N LYS A 309 -21.75 36.21 6.90
CA LYS A 309 -22.47 35.23 6.07
C LYS A 309 -21.57 34.75 4.93
N ILE A 310 -21.46 33.43 4.77
CA ILE A 310 -20.83 32.82 3.60
C ILE A 310 -21.88 32.82 2.48
N GLU A 311 -21.55 33.48 1.39
CA GLU A 311 -22.36 33.41 0.17
C GLU A 311 -22.11 32.08 -0.53
N GLU A 312 -23.19 31.39 -0.93
CA GLU A 312 -23.10 30.11 -1.62
C GLU A 312 -22.22 30.23 -2.87
N LYS A 313 -21.11 29.48 -2.90
CA LYS A 313 -19.99 29.60 -3.85
C LYS A 313 -20.36 29.12 -5.26
N MET A 314 -21.38 28.27 -5.38
CA MET A 314 -21.77 27.68 -6.66
C MET A 314 -23.29 27.72 -6.88
N ILE A 315 -23.70 27.61 -8.14
CA ILE A 315 -25.09 27.34 -8.49
C ILE A 315 -25.27 25.83 -8.41
N ASN A 316 -25.62 25.30 -7.22
CA ASN A 316 -25.78 23.86 -7.01
C ASN A 316 -26.90 23.29 -7.89
N VAL A 317 -26.58 22.27 -8.71
CA VAL A 317 -27.52 21.64 -9.66
C VAL A 317 -28.04 20.28 -9.21
N LEU A 318 -27.64 19.78 -8.03
CA LEU A 318 -28.01 18.43 -7.56
C LEU A 318 -29.36 18.35 -6.83
N GLY A 319 -29.95 19.49 -6.44
CA GLY A 319 -31.27 19.53 -5.78
C GLY A 319 -31.27 18.92 -4.37
N GLU A 320 -32.42 18.36 -3.95
CA GLU A 320 -32.60 17.73 -2.61
C GLU A 320 -32.04 16.29 -2.53
N ASP A 321 -31.60 15.70 -3.64
CA ASP A 321 -31.07 14.33 -3.68
C ASP A 321 -29.60 14.22 -3.22
N SER A 322 -29.06 15.28 -2.61
CA SER A 322 -27.63 15.40 -2.34
C SER A 322 -27.27 15.59 -0.86
N ASN A 323 -28.27 15.85 0.00
CA ASN A 323 -28.16 15.83 1.46
C ASN A 323 -28.83 14.60 2.09
N PHE A 324 -29.49 13.76 1.29
CA PHE A 324 -30.03 12.44 1.69
C PHE A 324 -31.11 12.41 2.79
N GLU A 325 -31.54 13.57 3.31
CA GLU A 325 -32.47 13.70 4.45
C GLU A 325 -33.89 13.16 4.20
N ASN A 326 -34.22 12.87 2.94
CA ASN A 326 -35.45 12.16 2.58
C ASN A 326 -35.35 10.63 2.80
N GLY A 327 -34.23 10.13 3.34
CA GLY A 327 -34.01 8.71 3.62
C GLY A 327 -33.82 7.86 2.35
N THR A 328 -33.25 8.45 1.30
CA THR A 328 -33.01 7.79 0.00
C THR A 328 -31.79 8.39 -0.69
N ILE A 329 -31.09 7.58 -1.51
CA ILE A 329 -30.02 8.06 -2.41
C ILE A 329 -30.55 8.61 -3.74
N GLY A 330 -31.87 8.73 -3.90
CA GLY A 330 -32.50 9.38 -5.05
C GLY A 330 -32.03 8.82 -6.40
N ALA A 331 -31.54 9.69 -7.28
CA ALA A 331 -31.05 9.35 -8.62
C ALA A 331 -29.59 8.85 -8.65
N TRP A 332 -28.92 8.71 -7.50
CA TRP A 332 -27.57 8.17 -7.44
C TRP A 332 -27.55 6.66 -7.74
N GLY A 333 -26.67 6.27 -8.65
CA GLY A 333 -26.42 4.88 -9.04
C GLY A 333 -24.94 4.66 -9.28
N GLY A 334 -24.58 3.65 -10.07
CA GLY A 334 -23.21 3.44 -10.55
C GLY A 334 -22.90 1.97 -10.81
N TRP A 335 -21.62 1.62 -10.92
CA TRP A 335 -21.16 0.27 -11.29
C TRP A 335 -19.75 -0.04 -10.77
N GLY A 336 -19.34 -1.29 -10.99
CA GLY A 336 -17.94 -1.72 -10.88
C GLY A 336 -17.57 -2.34 -9.53
N ASN A 337 -16.59 -3.25 -9.58
CA ASN A 337 -15.99 -3.97 -8.44
C ASN A 337 -16.98 -4.61 -7.45
N SER A 338 -18.16 -5.03 -7.92
CA SER A 338 -19.25 -5.54 -7.07
C SER A 338 -19.64 -4.57 -5.93
N SER A 339 -19.39 -3.28 -6.10
CA SER A 339 -19.67 -2.26 -5.10
C SER A 339 -21.16 -2.01 -4.92
N THR A 340 -21.54 -1.62 -3.71
CA THR A 340 -22.94 -1.30 -3.36
C THR A 340 -23.10 0.15 -2.91
N ARG A 341 -24.34 0.65 -2.98
CA ARG A 341 -24.72 1.97 -2.45
C ARG A 341 -26.03 1.86 -1.69
N SER A 342 -26.15 2.59 -0.61
CA SER A 342 -27.40 2.70 0.15
C SER A 342 -27.46 4.04 0.87
N VAL A 343 -28.64 4.39 1.38
CA VAL A 343 -28.74 5.41 2.42
C VAL A 343 -28.27 4.81 3.74
N SER A 344 -27.68 5.63 4.61
CA SER A 344 -27.21 5.23 5.94
C SER A 344 -28.35 4.91 6.91
N GLU A 345 -28.00 4.41 8.10
CA GLU A 345 -28.93 4.45 9.23
C GLU A 345 -29.13 5.91 9.69
N LYS A 346 -30.22 6.15 10.44
CA LYS A 346 -30.53 7.49 10.97
C LYS A 346 -29.51 7.90 12.04
N GLY A 347 -28.99 9.11 11.95
CA GLY A 347 -27.96 9.68 12.82
C GLY A 347 -26.52 9.42 12.35
N GLU A 348 -26.32 8.85 11.16
CA GLU A 348 -24.97 8.62 10.61
C GLU A 348 -24.49 9.72 9.66
N GLY A 349 -25.39 10.64 9.28
CA GLY A 349 -25.10 11.79 8.42
C GLY A 349 -24.15 12.80 9.06
N TYR A 350 -23.64 13.73 8.25
CA TYR A 350 -22.78 14.80 8.74
C TYR A 350 -23.64 15.96 9.24
N ASN A 351 -23.74 16.09 10.58
CA ASN A 351 -24.62 17.06 11.24
C ASN A 351 -26.10 16.93 10.78
N SER A 352 -26.51 15.73 10.39
CA SER A 352 -27.76 15.41 9.70
C SER A 352 -28.22 13.98 10.03
N ASP A 353 -29.44 13.61 9.63
CA ASP A 353 -29.96 12.27 9.90
C ASP A 353 -29.34 11.21 8.96
N TYR A 354 -29.12 11.50 7.68
CA TYR A 354 -28.77 10.48 6.69
C TYR A 354 -27.63 10.92 5.77
N CYS A 355 -26.86 9.95 5.26
CA CYS A 355 -25.89 10.14 4.19
C CYS A 355 -25.91 8.99 3.18
N MET A 356 -25.15 9.11 2.08
CA MET A 356 -24.94 8.01 1.15
C MET A 356 -23.77 7.14 1.60
N VAL A 357 -24.03 5.85 1.73
CA VAL A 357 -23.02 4.82 2.03
C VAL A 357 -22.65 4.09 0.74
N MET A 358 -21.35 3.95 0.48
CA MET A 358 -20.78 3.20 -0.64
C MET A 358 -19.83 2.14 -0.09
N VAL A 359 -19.98 0.89 -0.52
CA VAL A 359 -19.12 -0.21 -0.05
C VAL A 359 -18.31 -0.73 -1.23
N ASN A 360 -16.99 -0.73 -1.08
CA ASN A 360 -16.05 -1.35 -2.00
C ASN A 360 -15.52 -2.66 -1.39
N PRO A 361 -15.81 -3.83 -1.96
CA PRO A 361 -15.48 -5.11 -1.33
C PRO A 361 -14.01 -5.54 -1.50
N SER A 362 -13.26 -4.97 -2.46
CA SER A 362 -11.88 -5.37 -2.74
C SER A 362 -11.05 -4.21 -3.27
N ASP A 363 -9.74 -4.22 -2.99
CA ASP A 363 -8.79 -3.25 -3.55
C ASP A 363 -8.74 -3.37 -5.09
N ALA A 364 -8.74 -2.25 -5.79
CA ALA A 364 -8.68 -2.19 -7.26
C ALA A 364 -8.11 -0.84 -7.74
N ASP A 365 -8.16 -0.55 -9.05
CA ASP A 365 -7.91 0.82 -9.51
C ASP A 365 -9.04 1.75 -9.06
N SER A 366 -8.73 3.03 -8.86
CA SER A 366 -9.65 4.02 -8.28
C SER A 366 -10.99 4.11 -9.03
N TRP A 367 -10.95 4.01 -10.37
CA TRP A 367 -12.14 4.02 -11.24
C TRP A 367 -12.88 2.69 -11.31
N SER A 368 -12.41 1.62 -10.65
CA SER A 368 -13.01 0.29 -10.72
C SER A 368 -14.33 0.18 -9.97
N ALA A 369 -14.56 1.04 -8.96
CA ALA A 369 -15.84 1.22 -8.29
C ALA A 369 -16.27 2.70 -8.41
N GLN A 370 -17.43 2.95 -9.01
CA GLN A 370 -17.91 4.31 -9.26
C GLN A 370 -19.34 4.50 -8.79
N THR A 371 -19.59 5.67 -8.19
CA THR A 371 -20.90 6.24 -7.93
C THR A 371 -21.19 7.39 -8.83
N ALA A 372 -22.37 7.41 -9.43
CA ALA A 372 -22.68 8.27 -10.55
C ALA A 372 -24.05 8.92 -10.40
N TYR A 373 -24.12 10.17 -10.84
CA TYR A 373 -25.34 10.96 -10.92
C TYR A 373 -25.45 11.57 -12.32
N THR A 374 -26.64 11.50 -12.93
CA THR A 374 -26.88 12.09 -14.25
C THR A 374 -27.31 13.53 -14.09
N LEU A 375 -26.52 14.45 -14.65
CA LEU A 375 -26.79 15.88 -14.58
C LEU A 375 -28.01 16.26 -15.45
N PRO A 376 -28.77 17.30 -15.06
CA PRO A 376 -29.95 17.72 -15.80
C PRO A 376 -29.63 18.28 -17.20
N ALA A 377 -28.40 18.76 -17.41
CA ALA A 377 -27.88 19.23 -18.68
C ALA A 377 -26.37 18.96 -18.77
N ALA A 378 -25.84 18.93 -20.00
CA ALA A 378 -24.40 18.87 -20.21
C ALA A 378 -23.72 20.18 -19.77
N LEU A 379 -22.48 20.07 -19.29
CA LEU A 379 -21.66 21.21 -18.91
C LEU A 379 -21.30 22.05 -20.15
N GLU A 380 -21.17 23.35 -19.95
CA GLU A 380 -20.73 24.28 -20.99
C GLU A 380 -19.21 24.39 -21.01
N VAL A 381 -18.61 24.22 -22.19
CA VAL A 381 -17.16 24.37 -22.38
C VAL A 381 -16.73 25.81 -22.09
N GLY A 382 -15.66 25.95 -21.31
CA GLY A 382 -15.08 27.23 -20.90
C GLY A 382 -15.63 27.81 -19.60
N LYS A 383 -16.68 27.22 -19.00
CA LYS A 383 -17.16 27.60 -17.67
C LYS A 383 -16.39 26.88 -16.57
N THR A 384 -16.31 27.51 -15.39
CA THR A 384 -15.73 26.93 -14.18
C THR A 384 -16.82 26.27 -13.34
N TYR A 385 -16.59 25.02 -12.95
CA TYR A 385 -17.48 24.24 -12.09
C TYR A 385 -16.77 23.87 -10.79
N MET A 386 -17.54 23.68 -9.73
CA MET A 386 -17.06 23.33 -8.40
C MET A 386 -17.71 22.05 -7.88
N TYR A 387 -16.95 21.33 -7.05
CA TYR A 387 -17.41 20.24 -6.20
C TYR A 387 -17.31 20.69 -4.74
N SER A 388 -18.26 20.27 -3.92
CA SER A 388 -18.11 20.25 -2.47
C SER A 388 -18.84 19.03 -1.91
N ALA A 389 -18.25 18.35 -0.95
CA ALA A 389 -18.89 17.26 -0.23
C ALA A 389 -18.19 17.02 1.09
N MET A 390 -18.91 16.40 2.02
CA MET A 390 -18.32 15.80 3.22
C MET A 390 -18.11 14.31 2.96
N VAL A 391 -16.93 13.80 3.30
CA VAL A 391 -16.54 12.41 3.07
C VAL A 391 -15.95 11.80 4.32
N LYS A 392 -16.42 10.64 4.73
CA LYS A 392 -15.86 9.81 5.81
C LYS A 392 -15.64 8.41 5.27
N ALA A 393 -14.65 7.67 5.77
CA ALA A 393 -14.46 6.28 5.37
C ALA A 393 -14.05 5.41 6.56
N THR A 394 -14.24 4.10 6.48
CA THR A 394 -13.68 3.16 7.48
C THR A 394 -12.21 2.84 7.23
N VAL A 395 -11.64 3.38 6.15
CA VAL A 395 -10.29 3.10 5.65
C VAL A 395 -9.65 4.36 5.09
N VAL A 396 -8.32 4.39 5.01
CA VAL A 396 -7.61 5.40 4.23
C VAL A 396 -7.62 4.99 2.76
N ASN A 397 -8.21 5.83 1.92
CA ASN A 397 -8.17 5.73 0.48
C ASN A 397 -7.34 6.90 -0.04
N PRO A 398 -6.14 6.66 -0.60
CA PRO A 398 -5.26 7.72 -1.09
C PRO A 398 -5.76 8.38 -2.39
N ASP A 399 -6.81 7.85 -3.02
CA ASP A 399 -7.34 8.31 -4.30
C ASP A 399 -8.87 8.18 -4.34
N PHE A 400 -9.54 8.90 -3.44
CA PHE A 400 -10.98 9.10 -3.50
C PHE A 400 -11.28 10.33 -4.34
N THR A 401 -11.94 10.14 -5.49
CA THR A 401 -11.91 11.13 -6.56
C THR A 401 -13.28 11.47 -7.11
N PHE A 402 -13.63 12.75 -7.09
CA PHE A 402 -14.74 13.31 -7.86
C PHE A 402 -14.30 13.60 -9.29
N GLN A 403 -15.18 13.38 -10.26
CA GLN A 403 -14.94 13.71 -11.67
C GLN A 403 -16.26 13.97 -12.39
N VAL A 404 -16.19 14.51 -13.60
CA VAL A 404 -17.29 14.50 -14.56
C VAL A 404 -16.93 13.65 -15.77
N GLN A 405 -17.95 13.08 -16.42
CA GLN A 405 -17.76 12.10 -17.48
C GLN A 405 -18.79 12.25 -18.61
N HIS A 406 -18.37 11.90 -19.83
CA HIS A 406 -19.29 11.66 -20.93
C HIS A 406 -20.08 10.36 -20.67
N PRO A 407 -21.41 10.35 -20.80
CA PRO A 407 -22.23 9.19 -20.42
C PRO A 407 -21.97 7.94 -21.28
N THR A 408 -21.51 8.12 -22.53
CA THR A 408 -21.31 7.02 -23.49
C THR A 408 -19.85 6.67 -23.79
N SER A 409 -18.94 7.64 -23.91
CA SER A 409 -17.52 7.37 -24.22
C SER A 409 -16.69 7.10 -22.96
N TYR A 410 -17.23 7.43 -21.78
CA TYR A 410 -16.52 7.33 -20.50
C TYR A 410 -15.30 8.27 -20.38
N ASP A 411 -15.12 9.20 -21.32
CA ASP A 411 -14.11 10.25 -21.20
C ASP A 411 -14.39 11.12 -19.98
N GLY A 412 -13.44 11.21 -19.05
CA GLY A 412 -13.53 12.01 -17.83
C GLY A 412 -12.70 13.29 -17.87
N GLU A 413 -13.12 14.28 -17.07
CA GLU A 413 -12.33 15.47 -16.71
C GLU A 413 -12.74 16.02 -15.34
N GLY A 414 -12.09 17.10 -14.90
CA GLY A 414 -12.43 17.78 -13.65
C GLY A 414 -12.17 16.95 -12.40
N TYR A 415 -11.08 16.18 -12.40
CA TYR A 415 -10.71 15.30 -11.29
C TYR A 415 -10.35 16.14 -10.05
N VAL A 416 -11.06 15.90 -8.96
CA VAL A 416 -10.75 16.42 -7.62
C VAL A 416 -10.60 15.24 -6.69
N SER A 417 -9.35 14.99 -6.30
CA SER A 417 -8.95 13.83 -5.49
C SER A 417 -8.62 14.26 -4.08
N GLY A 418 -8.95 13.42 -3.10
CA GLY A 418 -8.54 13.58 -1.72
C GLY A 418 -8.20 12.23 -1.09
N GLU A 419 -7.35 12.26 -0.06
CA GLU A 419 -7.11 11.12 0.81
C GLU A 419 -8.24 11.05 1.86
N THR A 420 -8.91 9.91 2.02
CA THR A 420 -9.93 9.76 3.06
C THR A 420 -9.31 9.49 4.43
N VAL A 421 -10.03 9.88 5.48
CA VAL A 421 -9.63 9.66 6.87
C VAL A 421 -10.58 8.67 7.52
N ILE A 422 -10.03 7.81 8.38
CA ILE A 422 -10.80 6.77 9.08
C ILE A 422 -11.74 7.43 10.09
N ASN A 423 -13.04 7.19 9.92
CA ASN A 423 -14.14 7.58 10.81
C ASN A 423 -14.26 9.08 11.11
N THR A 424 -13.54 9.91 10.37
CA THR A 424 -13.61 11.36 10.43
C THR A 424 -14.19 11.88 9.13
N TRP A 425 -15.28 12.63 9.21
CA TRP A 425 -15.82 13.40 8.09
C TRP A 425 -14.82 14.47 7.70
N ILE A 426 -14.41 14.57 6.44
CA ILE A 426 -13.53 15.61 5.88
C ILE A 426 -14.17 16.30 4.69
N PRO A 427 -13.90 17.60 4.48
CA PRO A 427 -14.38 18.29 3.29
C PRO A 427 -13.53 17.94 2.07
N ILE A 428 -14.18 17.70 0.94
CA ILE A 428 -13.55 17.67 -0.38
C ILE A 428 -14.17 18.81 -1.20
N GLU A 429 -13.39 19.84 -1.47
CA GLU A 429 -13.76 20.98 -2.30
C GLU A 429 -12.72 21.14 -3.42
N GLY A 430 -13.18 21.44 -4.63
CA GLY A 430 -12.29 21.70 -5.75
C GLY A 430 -13.03 22.30 -6.94
N GLU A 431 -12.28 22.82 -7.90
CA GLU A 431 -12.83 23.45 -9.08
C GLU A 431 -12.07 23.09 -10.34
N PHE A 432 -12.75 23.15 -11.48
CA PHE A 432 -12.13 22.94 -12.78
C PHE A 432 -12.83 23.75 -13.86
N VAL A 433 -12.11 24.02 -14.95
CA VAL A 433 -12.69 24.58 -16.17
C VAL A 433 -13.08 23.43 -17.08
N CYS A 434 -14.35 23.38 -17.51
CA CYS A 434 -14.83 22.37 -18.45
C CYS A 434 -14.19 22.58 -19.83
N THR A 435 -13.52 21.56 -20.37
CA THR A 435 -12.81 21.63 -21.66
C THR A 435 -13.42 20.71 -22.72
N LYS A 436 -14.25 19.75 -22.34
CA LYS A 436 -14.83 18.75 -23.24
C LYS A 436 -16.34 18.92 -23.38
N GLU A 437 -16.85 18.68 -24.58
CA GLU A 437 -18.29 18.69 -24.83
C GLU A 437 -18.98 17.44 -24.27
N GLY A 438 -20.27 17.56 -23.95
CA GLY A 438 -21.13 16.41 -23.60
C GLY A 438 -20.93 15.83 -22.20
N MET A 439 -20.08 16.42 -21.35
CA MET A 439 -19.94 16.04 -19.95
C MET A 439 -21.29 16.22 -19.23
N SER A 440 -21.90 15.13 -18.77
CA SER A 440 -23.25 15.16 -18.16
C SER A 440 -23.43 14.11 -17.07
N ARG A 441 -22.35 13.48 -16.60
CA ARG A 441 -22.37 12.51 -15.51
C ARG A 441 -21.35 12.90 -14.46
N LEU A 442 -21.81 13.18 -13.24
CA LEU A 442 -20.95 13.33 -12.07
C LEU A 442 -20.59 11.93 -11.58
N CYS A 443 -19.32 11.68 -11.28
CA CYS A 443 -18.85 10.42 -10.71
C CYS A 443 -18.01 10.64 -9.44
N ILE A 444 -18.07 9.65 -8.55
CA ILE A 444 -17.22 9.47 -7.37
C ILE A 444 -16.52 8.12 -7.56
N ASN A 445 -15.20 8.13 -7.67
CA ASN A 445 -14.32 6.98 -7.81
C ASN A 445 -13.81 6.61 -6.42
N PHE A 446 -14.05 5.37 -5.99
CA PHE A 446 -13.70 4.91 -4.63
C PHE A 446 -13.14 3.47 -4.61
N GLY A 447 -12.69 2.97 -5.77
CA GLY A 447 -12.25 1.58 -5.92
C GLY A 447 -10.88 1.24 -5.33
N LYS A 448 -10.07 2.26 -4.97
CA LYS A 448 -8.66 2.06 -4.63
C LYS A 448 -8.43 1.19 -3.40
N THR A 449 -9.23 1.42 -2.35
CA THR A 449 -9.15 0.68 -1.08
C THR A 449 -10.48 -0.01 -0.82
N ALA A 450 -10.44 -1.28 -0.38
CA ALA A 450 -11.62 -1.97 0.11
C ALA A 450 -12.09 -1.33 1.43
N GLY A 451 -13.37 -1.02 1.54
CA GLY A 451 -13.92 -0.37 2.74
C GLY A 451 -15.29 0.23 2.51
N THR A 452 -15.78 0.89 3.56
CA THR A 452 -17.04 1.62 3.52
C THR A 452 -16.76 3.11 3.50
N TYR A 453 -17.43 3.82 2.60
CA TYR A 453 -17.32 5.24 2.37
C TYR A 453 -18.67 5.87 2.61
N TYR A 454 -18.68 7.03 3.23
CA TYR A 454 -19.85 7.83 3.54
C TYR A 454 -19.63 9.17 2.87
N VAL A 455 -20.63 9.63 2.12
CA VAL A 455 -20.61 10.94 1.49
C VAL A 455 -21.91 11.65 1.80
N ASP A 456 -21.78 12.89 2.22
CA ASP A 456 -22.91 13.74 2.57
C ASP A 456 -22.76 15.15 2.02
N ASN A 457 -23.87 15.87 1.97
CA ASN A 457 -24.01 17.25 1.50
C ASN A 457 -23.27 17.54 0.20
N ILE A 458 -23.50 16.69 -0.81
CA ILE A 458 -22.84 16.84 -2.10
C ILE A 458 -23.41 18.09 -2.78
N LYS A 459 -22.52 18.97 -3.24
CA LYS A 459 -22.84 20.11 -4.09
C LYS A 459 -21.97 20.07 -5.33
N PHE A 460 -22.61 20.34 -6.46
CA PHE A 460 -21.91 20.45 -7.74
C PHE A 460 -22.61 21.50 -8.58
N GLY A 461 -21.84 22.38 -9.24
CA GLY A 461 -22.44 23.48 -9.96
C GLY A 461 -21.46 24.46 -10.61
N GLU A 462 -22.01 25.40 -11.40
CA GLU A 462 -21.25 26.51 -11.96
C GLU A 462 -20.78 27.43 -10.83
N LYS A 463 -19.50 27.80 -10.82
CA LYS A 463 -18.92 28.72 -9.83
C LYS A 463 -19.57 30.10 -9.95
N LYS A 464 -20.01 30.69 -8.85
CA LYS A 464 -20.45 32.10 -8.84
C LYS A 464 -19.23 33.01 -8.87
N GLU A 465 -19.23 34.01 -9.75
CA GLU A 465 -18.24 35.08 -9.69
C GLU A 465 -18.50 35.93 -8.44
N VAL A 466 -17.65 35.81 -7.43
CA VAL A 466 -17.69 36.68 -6.25
C VAL A 466 -16.94 37.97 -6.57
N ALA A 467 -17.57 39.12 -6.34
CA ALA A 467 -16.91 40.43 -6.43
C ALA A 467 -15.64 40.43 -5.58
N THR A 468 -14.53 40.86 -6.18
CA THR A 468 -13.19 40.83 -5.60
C THR A 468 -13.12 41.51 -4.23
N THR A 469 -13.20 40.71 -3.18
CA THR A 469 -12.55 41.00 -1.89
C THR A 469 -11.87 39.71 -1.46
N ARG A 470 -10.55 39.66 -1.63
CA ARG A 470 -9.71 38.56 -1.16
C ARG A 470 -9.81 38.49 0.37
N SER A 471 -10.70 37.65 0.89
CA SER A 471 -10.50 37.07 2.21
C SER A 471 -9.47 35.95 2.05
N THR A 472 -8.21 36.24 2.33
CA THR A 472 -7.18 35.21 2.49
C THR A 472 -7.23 34.73 3.93
N ARG A 473 -8.03 33.71 4.20
CA ARG A 473 -7.80 32.81 5.34
C ARG A 473 -8.03 31.37 4.89
N SER A 474 -7.07 30.52 5.23
CA SER A 474 -7.12 29.08 5.01
C SER A 474 -8.27 28.49 5.83
N SER A 475 -9.20 27.83 5.15
CA SER A 475 -9.93 26.70 5.73
C SER A 475 -8.88 25.74 6.29
N GLY A 476 -8.73 25.73 7.61
CA GLY A 476 -7.61 25.07 8.26
C GLY A 476 -8.01 23.69 8.75
N ILE A 477 -7.88 22.67 7.90
CA ILE A 477 -7.73 21.29 8.41
C ILE A 477 -6.54 21.31 9.37
N THR A 478 -6.77 20.95 10.63
CA THR A 478 -5.73 20.86 11.65
C THR A 478 -5.42 19.40 11.91
N TYR A 479 -4.13 19.08 11.99
CA TYR A 479 -3.67 17.71 12.20
C TYR A 479 -3.13 17.55 13.64
N VAL A 480 -3.62 16.55 14.34
CA VAL A 480 -3.06 16.11 15.62
C VAL A 480 -2.19 14.88 15.35
N TYR A 481 -0.89 15.10 15.31
CA TYR A 481 0.08 14.05 15.04
C TYR A 481 0.23 13.12 16.23
N LYS A 482 0.22 11.81 15.95
CA LYS A 482 0.59 10.79 16.92
C LYS A 482 2.01 11.00 17.40
N THR A 483 2.24 10.75 18.67
CA THR A 483 3.59 10.69 19.27
C THR A 483 4.41 9.56 18.66
N ALA A 484 5.74 9.62 18.80
CA ALA A 484 6.61 8.55 18.32
C ALA A 484 6.27 7.20 18.99
N GLU A 485 5.91 7.22 20.26
CA GLU A 485 5.50 6.05 21.04
C GLU A 485 4.20 5.44 20.54
N GLU A 486 3.19 6.25 20.20
CA GLU A 486 1.93 5.77 19.62
C GLU A 486 2.13 5.15 18.24
N LYS A 487 2.93 5.80 17.38
CA LYS A 487 3.26 5.26 16.04
C LYS A 487 3.98 3.93 16.17
N LYS A 488 5.00 3.86 17.05
CA LYS A 488 5.74 2.65 17.33
C LYS A 488 4.83 1.53 17.85
N ALA A 489 3.94 1.82 18.79
CA ALA A 489 3.02 0.83 19.33
C ALA A 489 2.09 0.26 18.25
N ALA A 490 1.49 1.13 17.42
CA ALA A 490 0.62 0.72 16.32
C ALA A 490 1.35 -0.16 15.29
N LEU A 491 2.58 0.20 14.94
CA LEU A 491 3.39 -0.58 13.99
C LEU A 491 3.87 -1.90 14.58
N LEU A 492 4.20 -1.96 15.88
CA LEU A 492 4.54 -3.23 16.53
C LEU A 492 3.37 -4.21 16.58
N ASP A 493 2.16 -3.71 16.79
CA ASP A 493 0.93 -4.52 16.74
C ASP A 493 0.64 -5.05 15.33
N ALA A 494 0.81 -4.19 14.31
CA ALA A 494 0.68 -4.59 12.91
C ALA A 494 1.74 -5.63 12.50
N MET A 495 3.00 -5.44 12.94
CA MET A 495 4.08 -6.41 12.71
C MET A 495 3.76 -7.76 13.34
N GLU A 496 3.30 -7.77 14.59
CA GLU A 496 2.94 -9.03 15.27
C GLU A 496 1.76 -9.71 14.57
N THR A 497 0.72 -8.96 14.19
CA THR A 497 -0.46 -9.48 13.48
C THR A 497 -0.07 -10.11 12.15
N TRP A 498 0.76 -9.43 11.35
CA TRP A 498 1.28 -9.94 10.08
C TRP A 498 2.09 -11.24 10.28
N ILE A 499 3.11 -11.19 11.13
CA ILE A 499 4.01 -12.33 11.36
C ILE A 499 3.24 -13.53 11.94
N LYS A 500 2.35 -13.29 12.90
CA LYS A 500 1.49 -14.34 13.45
C LYS A 500 0.62 -14.96 12.35
N GLY A 501 -0.08 -14.12 11.58
CA GLY A 501 -1.03 -14.57 10.58
C GLY A 501 -0.40 -15.49 9.55
N ILE A 502 0.71 -15.09 8.93
CA ILE A 502 1.36 -15.92 7.90
C ILE A 502 2.02 -17.18 8.49
N LEU A 503 2.62 -17.12 9.68
CA LEU A 503 3.29 -18.26 10.29
C LEU A 503 2.31 -19.31 10.80
N GLU A 504 1.23 -18.91 11.48
CA GLU A 504 0.20 -19.85 11.94
C GLU A 504 -0.56 -20.45 10.75
N HIS A 505 -0.82 -19.67 9.70
CA HIS A 505 -1.53 -20.14 8.50
C HIS A 505 -0.73 -21.17 7.71
N THR A 506 0.57 -20.93 7.51
CA THR A 506 1.43 -21.83 6.72
C THR A 506 1.97 -23.02 7.53
N GLY A 507 2.07 -22.90 8.86
CA GLY A 507 2.34 -24.01 9.78
C GLY A 507 3.62 -24.79 9.46
N GLU A 508 3.55 -26.11 9.52
CA GLU A 508 4.71 -27.01 9.36
C GLU A 508 5.18 -27.15 7.90
N ARG A 509 4.44 -26.60 6.92
CA ARG A 509 4.83 -26.65 5.51
C ARG A 509 6.11 -25.85 5.24
N ILE A 510 6.42 -24.86 6.08
CA ILE A 510 7.61 -24.02 5.94
C ILE A 510 8.70 -24.47 6.90
N GLN A 511 9.85 -24.87 6.35
CA GLN A 511 10.97 -25.39 7.16
C GLN A 511 11.88 -24.29 7.69
N ALA A 512 11.92 -23.17 6.99
CA ALA A 512 12.74 -22.02 7.35
C ALA A 512 12.13 -20.74 6.81
N TRP A 513 12.33 -19.65 7.53
CA TRP A 513 11.89 -18.32 7.14
C TRP A 513 13.07 -17.38 7.10
N GLU A 514 13.10 -16.60 6.04
CA GLU A 514 13.77 -15.32 6.06
C GLU A 514 12.90 -14.32 6.83
N VAL A 515 13.39 -13.88 7.98
CA VAL A 515 12.64 -12.96 8.86
C VAL A 515 12.84 -11.52 8.41
N ILE A 516 14.07 -11.17 8.02
CA ILE A 516 14.44 -9.82 7.59
C ILE A 516 15.31 -9.93 6.35
N ASN A 517 14.83 -9.35 5.25
CA ASN A 517 15.58 -9.19 4.01
C ASN A 517 16.28 -7.83 3.95
N GLU A 518 17.53 -7.81 3.52
CA GLU A 518 18.33 -6.63 3.17
C GLU A 518 18.36 -5.52 4.24
N PRO A 519 18.61 -5.85 5.52
CA PRO A 519 18.66 -4.85 6.58
C PRO A 519 19.85 -3.90 6.46
N ILE A 520 20.86 -4.20 5.64
CA ILE A 520 22.07 -3.38 5.47
C ILE A 520 22.08 -2.74 4.08
N ALA A 521 22.25 -1.43 4.02
CA ALA A 521 22.43 -0.71 2.75
C ALA A 521 23.87 -0.86 2.23
N ASP A 522 24.10 -0.57 0.95
CA ASP A 522 25.43 -0.72 0.32
C ASP A 522 26.50 0.23 0.88
N ASN A 523 26.10 1.27 1.62
CA ASN A 523 26.99 2.11 2.42
C ASN A 523 27.38 1.49 3.78
N ASN A 524 27.00 0.24 4.03
CA ASN A 524 27.24 -0.55 5.24
C ASN A 524 26.49 -0.06 6.49
N GLN A 525 25.49 0.81 6.35
CA GLN A 525 24.63 1.26 7.44
C GLN A 525 23.31 0.48 7.48
N TRP A 526 22.66 0.45 8.65
CA TRP A 526 21.36 -0.19 8.80
C TRP A 526 20.30 0.59 8.04
N ARG A 527 19.53 -0.10 7.22
CA ARG A 527 18.48 0.49 6.41
C ARG A 527 17.32 0.96 7.29
N GLY A 528 16.80 2.15 7.02
CA GLY A 528 15.75 2.79 7.80
C GLY A 528 16.21 3.39 9.13
N ILE A 529 17.50 3.34 9.49
CA ILE A 529 18.04 3.91 10.74
C ILE A 529 18.92 5.11 10.41
N GLY A 530 18.76 6.22 11.15
CA GLY A 530 19.62 7.40 10.98
C GLY A 530 19.48 8.09 9.62
N GLY A 531 18.32 7.99 8.95
CA GLY A 531 18.08 8.59 7.63
C GLY A 531 18.64 7.79 6.46
N ASN A 532 18.97 6.51 6.66
CA ASN A 532 19.54 5.65 5.62
C ASN A 532 18.43 4.95 4.80
N PHE A 533 17.99 5.60 3.72
CA PHE A 533 16.94 5.11 2.82
C PHE A 533 17.51 4.74 1.44
N MET A 534 16.66 4.19 0.55
CA MET A 534 16.96 4.09 -0.89
C MET A 534 17.11 5.49 -1.51
N SER A 535 17.72 5.57 -2.69
CA SER A 535 18.06 6.85 -3.34
C SER A 535 16.85 7.73 -3.66
N GLU A 536 15.70 7.12 -3.85
CA GLU A 536 14.43 7.75 -4.23
C GLU A 536 13.64 8.23 -2.98
N ASP A 537 14.06 7.80 -1.80
CA ASP A 537 13.33 7.96 -0.54
C ASP A 537 13.97 9.04 0.35
N SER A 538 13.16 9.75 1.13
CA SER A 538 13.64 10.75 2.08
C SER A 538 12.85 10.74 3.39
N HIS A 539 13.12 11.68 4.29
CA HIS A 539 12.43 11.71 5.58
C HIS A 539 10.93 12.00 5.40
N PRO A 540 10.05 11.27 6.12
CA PRO A 540 8.64 11.63 6.24
C PRO A 540 8.46 13.06 6.78
N VAL A 541 7.44 13.76 6.28
CA VAL A 541 7.09 15.15 6.64
C VAL A 541 5.68 15.18 7.23
N GLU A 542 5.52 15.99 8.28
CA GLU A 542 4.28 16.19 9.04
C GLU A 542 3.94 17.68 9.12
N GLU A 543 3.54 18.26 7.98
CA GLU A 543 3.13 19.68 7.89
C GLU A 543 1.64 19.85 7.57
N ASN A 544 1.10 19.07 6.62
CA ASN A 544 -0.30 19.09 6.20
C ASN A 544 -0.89 17.67 6.11
N GLY A 545 -0.66 16.88 7.16
CA GLY A 545 -0.90 15.44 7.14
C GLY A 545 0.43 14.68 7.16
N LEU A 546 0.38 13.37 6.92
CA LEU A 546 1.59 12.55 6.84
C LEU A 546 1.97 12.29 5.38
N GLU A 547 3.13 12.79 4.98
CA GLU A 547 3.78 12.43 3.72
C GLU A 547 4.99 11.55 4.03
N LEU A 548 5.02 10.32 3.51
CA LEU A 548 6.15 9.41 3.77
C LEU A 548 7.41 9.81 2.99
N ASN A 549 7.24 10.41 1.81
CA ASN A 549 8.32 10.67 0.86
C ASN A 549 9.12 9.41 0.49
N TRP A 550 8.43 8.28 0.42
CA TRP A 550 8.96 6.99 0.01
C TRP A 550 8.22 6.48 -1.22
N GLU A 551 8.91 5.78 -2.10
CA GLU A 551 8.34 5.10 -3.26
C GLU A 551 7.20 4.14 -2.87
N SER A 552 6.36 3.82 -3.84
CA SER A 552 5.22 2.93 -3.62
C SER A 552 5.67 1.58 -3.06
N ASP A 553 4.92 1.06 -2.09
CA ASP A 553 5.22 -0.17 -1.36
C ASP A 553 6.57 -0.17 -0.60
N HIS A 554 7.25 0.97 -0.45
CA HIS A 554 8.39 1.10 0.46
C HIS A 554 7.94 1.45 1.88
N PHE A 555 8.49 0.77 2.88
CA PHE A 555 8.26 1.11 4.28
C PHE A 555 9.44 0.71 5.18
N TYR A 556 9.97 1.67 5.94
CA TYR A 556 11.14 1.46 6.79
C TYR A 556 10.73 1.27 8.26
N TRP A 557 10.55 0.02 8.68
CA TRP A 557 10.23 -0.35 10.07
C TRP A 557 11.18 0.28 11.10
N GLY A 558 12.49 0.29 10.79
CA GLY A 558 13.51 0.88 11.66
C GLY A 558 13.35 2.39 11.88
N TYR A 559 12.71 3.13 10.95
CA TYR A 559 12.56 4.58 11.09
C TYR A 559 11.64 4.94 12.25
N TYR A 560 10.51 4.23 12.36
CA TYR A 560 9.51 4.48 13.40
C TYR A 560 9.75 3.68 14.69
N ILE A 561 10.30 2.47 14.58
CA ILE A 561 10.48 1.57 15.72
C ILE A 561 11.89 1.68 16.32
N GLY A 562 12.90 2.10 15.54
CA GLY A 562 14.31 2.01 15.92
C GLY A 562 14.86 0.58 15.77
N GLN A 563 16.12 0.35 16.16
CA GLN A 563 16.82 -0.93 15.95
C GLN A 563 16.09 -2.15 16.55
N GLU A 564 15.26 -1.95 17.58
CA GLU A 564 14.48 -3.00 18.21
C GLU A 564 13.46 -3.67 17.29
N TYR A 565 13.12 -3.07 16.13
CA TYR A 565 12.28 -3.70 15.11
C TYR A 565 12.81 -5.09 14.74
N ALA A 566 14.13 -5.22 14.67
CA ALA A 566 14.81 -6.47 14.32
C ALA A 566 14.63 -7.53 15.42
N VAL A 567 14.77 -7.12 16.69
CA VAL A 567 14.55 -7.98 17.86
C VAL A 567 13.10 -8.43 17.89
N LYS A 568 12.16 -7.51 17.67
CA LYS A 568 10.72 -7.80 17.68
C LYS A 568 10.29 -8.74 16.56
N ALA A 569 10.82 -8.56 15.36
CA ALA A 569 10.56 -9.47 14.25
C ALA A 569 10.96 -10.91 14.58
N PHE A 570 12.15 -11.11 15.16
CA PHE A 570 12.61 -12.43 15.57
C PHE A 570 11.86 -12.98 16.79
N GLU A 571 11.48 -12.13 17.75
CA GLU A 571 10.63 -12.51 18.88
C GLU A 571 9.29 -13.08 18.38
N TYR A 572 8.60 -12.34 17.51
CA TYR A 572 7.31 -12.76 16.96
C TYR A 572 7.46 -13.98 16.06
N ALA A 573 8.48 -14.01 15.19
CA ALA A 573 8.72 -15.15 14.33
C ALA A 573 8.98 -16.42 15.15
N ARG A 574 9.78 -16.33 16.22
CA ARG A 574 10.04 -17.48 17.10
C ARG A 574 8.80 -17.91 17.88
N LYS A 575 7.95 -16.96 18.27
CA LYS A 575 6.72 -17.20 19.02
C LYS A 575 5.68 -17.96 18.21
N TYR A 576 5.55 -17.68 16.91
CA TYR A 576 4.47 -18.20 16.06
C TYR A 576 4.91 -19.24 15.02
N ALA A 577 6.21 -19.35 14.73
CA ALA A 577 6.70 -20.39 13.83
C ALA A 577 6.56 -21.79 14.46
N SER A 578 6.33 -22.78 13.60
CA SER A 578 6.33 -24.19 13.98
C SER A 578 7.63 -24.61 14.66
N ALA A 579 7.55 -25.59 15.56
CA ALA A 579 8.72 -26.09 16.27
C ALA A 579 9.77 -26.61 15.29
N GLY A 580 11.01 -26.14 15.45
CA GLY A 580 12.13 -26.55 14.58
C GLY A 580 12.34 -25.68 13.33
N THR A 581 11.42 -24.77 13.02
CA THR A 581 11.59 -23.80 11.92
C THR A 581 12.82 -22.93 12.14
N LYS A 582 13.65 -22.81 11.09
CA LYS A 582 14.89 -22.04 11.12
C LYS A 582 14.68 -20.60 10.67
N LEU A 583 15.23 -19.63 11.40
CA LEU A 583 15.04 -18.20 11.15
C LEU A 583 16.34 -17.55 10.66
N PHE A 584 16.27 -16.89 9.51
CA PHE A 584 17.42 -16.31 8.81
C PHE A 584 17.29 -14.79 8.70
N VAL A 585 18.44 -14.12 8.64
CA VAL A 585 18.58 -12.80 7.98
C VAL A 585 19.24 -12.99 6.62
N ASN A 586 18.87 -12.21 5.62
CA ASN A 586 19.37 -12.33 4.24
C ASN A 586 19.84 -10.97 3.71
N ASP A 587 20.87 -10.95 2.86
CA ASP A 587 21.35 -9.73 2.20
C ASP A 587 22.16 -10.05 0.92
N TYR A 588 22.46 -9.04 0.12
CA TYR A 588 23.17 -9.12 -1.17
C TYR A 588 24.52 -8.38 -1.16
N ASN A 589 25.32 -8.59 -2.21
CA ASN A 589 26.67 -8.05 -2.40
C ASN A 589 27.67 -8.45 -1.29
N LEU A 590 27.41 -9.52 -0.54
CA LEU A 590 28.26 -9.92 0.58
C LEU A 590 29.61 -10.48 0.12
N GLU A 591 29.66 -11.01 -1.11
CA GLU A 591 30.88 -11.49 -1.77
C GLU A 591 31.77 -10.32 -2.22
N SER A 592 31.18 -9.23 -2.71
CA SER A 592 31.91 -8.07 -3.21
C SER A 592 32.16 -6.99 -2.16
N ASN A 593 31.39 -6.97 -1.07
CA ASN A 593 31.49 -5.98 0.00
C ASN A 593 31.65 -6.64 1.40
N PRO A 594 32.89 -6.94 1.83
CA PRO A 594 33.13 -7.55 3.14
C PRO A 594 32.78 -6.63 4.33
N ALA A 595 32.73 -5.31 4.14
CA ALA A 595 32.28 -4.40 5.18
C ALA A 595 30.77 -4.54 5.44
N LYS A 596 29.98 -4.74 4.38
CA LYS A 596 28.55 -5.03 4.47
C LYS A 596 28.28 -6.36 5.17
N LEU A 597 29.06 -7.41 4.84
CA LEU A 597 28.98 -8.69 5.55
C LEU A 597 29.26 -8.55 7.06
N ASN A 598 30.28 -7.77 7.44
CA ASN A 598 30.55 -7.51 8.86
C ASN A 598 29.40 -6.76 9.53
N ALA A 599 28.80 -5.77 8.86
CA ALA A 599 27.64 -5.06 9.38
C ALA A 599 26.40 -5.97 9.55
N LEU A 600 26.18 -6.92 8.62
CA LEU A 600 25.12 -7.93 8.75
C LEU A 600 25.40 -8.88 9.94
N ILE A 601 26.64 -9.29 10.14
CA ILE A 601 27.04 -10.09 11.30
C ILE A 601 26.82 -9.31 12.61
N ASP A 602 27.11 -8.00 12.64
CA ASP A 602 26.84 -7.16 13.80
C ASP A 602 25.34 -6.92 14.02
N PHE A 603 24.53 -6.87 12.97
CA PHE A 603 23.06 -6.89 13.04
C PHE A 603 22.54 -8.18 13.68
N VAL A 604 23.08 -9.33 13.27
CA VAL A 604 22.78 -10.63 13.91
C VAL A 604 23.15 -10.62 15.38
N LYS A 605 24.38 -10.19 15.73
CA LYS A 605 24.81 -10.11 17.13
C LYS A 605 23.90 -9.21 17.96
N TYR A 606 23.46 -8.06 17.42
CA TYR A 606 22.54 -7.18 18.12
C TYR A 606 21.21 -7.89 18.47
N ILE A 607 20.64 -8.64 17.53
CA ILE A 607 19.42 -9.42 17.79
C ILE A 607 19.64 -10.43 18.94
N GLU A 608 20.80 -11.08 18.95
CA GLU A 608 21.14 -12.11 19.94
C GLU A 608 21.49 -11.55 21.31
N ASP A 609 22.23 -10.44 21.36
CA ASP A 609 22.54 -9.71 22.58
C ASP A 609 21.28 -9.15 23.25
N ASN A 610 20.18 -9.02 22.50
CA ASN A 610 18.86 -8.61 22.98
C ASN A 610 17.87 -9.79 23.15
N GLY A 611 18.38 -11.02 23.27
CA GLY A 611 17.62 -12.17 23.79
C GLY A 611 16.89 -13.02 22.76
N GLN A 612 17.09 -12.76 21.47
CA GLN A 612 16.56 -13.59 20.39
C GLN A 612 17.63 -14.51 19.79
N VAL A 613 17.24 -15.40 18.88
CA VAL A 613 18.18 -16.33 18.22
C VAL A 613 17.99 -16.28 16.72
N VAL A 614 19.09 -15.97 16.02
CA VAL A 614 19.18 -16.09 14.57
C VAL A 614 19.84 -17.43 14.25
N ASP A 615 19.11 -18.32 13.57
CA ASP A 615 19.63 -19.65 13.23
C ASP A 615 20.64 -19.60 12.07
N GLY A 616 20.45 -18.65 11.15
CA GLY A 616 21.22 -18.61 9.92
C GLY A 616 21.38 -17.25 9.25
N ILE A 617 22.36 -17.17 8.36
CA ILE A 617 22.68 -16.01 7.53
C ILE A 617 22.59 -16.44 6.06
N GLY A 618 21.77 -15.73 5.30
CA GLY A 618 21.63 -15.84 3.85
C GLY A 618 22.59 -14.91 3.11
N THR A 619 23.03 -15.35 1.94
CA THR A 619 23.65 -14.50 0.92
C THR A 619 22.91 -14.71 -0.39
N GLN A 620 22.37 -13.64 -0.98
CA GLN A 620 21.57 -13.73 -2.20
C GLN A 620 22.39 -14.28 -3.37
N MET A 621 23.62 -13.78 -3.55
CA MET A 621 24.52 -14.14 -4.65
C MET A 621 24.00 -13.77 -6.05
N HIS A 622 23.39 -12.59 -6.19
CA HIS A 622 23.11 -11.99 -7.49
C HIS A 622 24.38 -11.48 -8.17
N VAL A 623 25.03 -12.32 -8.98
CA VAL A 623 26.35 -12.03 -9.53
C VAL A 623 26.33 -11.91 -11.06
N SER A 624 27.42 -11.41 -11.63
CA SER A 624 27.70 -11.51 -13.06
C SER A 624 28.64 -12.70 -13.31
N ALA A 625 28.58 -13.29 -14.50
CA ALA A 625 29.53 -14.32 -14.89
C ALA A 625 30.96 -13.78 -14.80
N ASP A 626 31.77 -14.38 -13.93
CA ASP A 626 33.12 -13.93 -13.62
C ASP A 626 33.97 -15.13 -13.17
N THR A 627 35.04 -15.42 -13.90
CA THR A 627 36.00 -16.49 -13.58
C THR A 627 37.34 -15.98 -13.09
N THR A 628 37.46 -14.68 -12.78
CA THR A 628 38.69 -14.04 -12.33
C THR A 628 39.12 -14.54 -10.95
N ALA A 629 40.43 -14.49 -10.68
CA ALA A 629 40.97 -14.87 -9.38
C ALA A 629 40.44 -13.99 -8.24
N THR A 630 40.14 -12.71 -8.53
CA THR A 630 39.58 -11.76 -7.56
C THR A 630 38.18 -12.19 -7.13
N PHE A 631 37.27 -12.44 -8.08
CA PHE A 631 35.93 -12.94 -7.80
C PHE A 631 35.98 -14.21 -6.96
N LYS A 632 36.81 -15.18 -7.39
CA LYS A 632 37.01 -16.44 -6.68
C LYS A 632 37.46 -16.26 -5.23
N THR A 633 38.45 -15.40 -5.02
CA THR A 633 38.98 -15.06 -3.68
C THR A 633 37.92 -14.40 -2.79
N ASN A 634 37.11 -13.51 -3.38
CA ASN A 634 36.05 -12.79 -2.70
C ASN A 634 34.94 -13.74 -2.21
N VAL A 635 34.45 -14.62 -3.08
CA VAL A 635 33.46 -15.65 -2.74
C VAL A 635 33.99 -16.58 -1.63
N ASP A 636 35.22 -17.06 -1.77
CA ASP A 636 35.89 -17.89 -0.75
C ASP A 636 35.95 -17.20 0.62
N ASN A 637 36.32 -15.92 0.64
CA ASN A 637 36.47 -15.16 1.87
C ASN A 637 35.11 -14.88 2.51
N MET A 638 34.07 -14.60 1.73
CA MET A 638 32.70 -14.47 2.22
C MET A 638 32.26 -15.76 2.92
N PHE A 639 32.36 -16.92 2.24
CA PHE A 639 31.93 -18.19 2.85
C PHE A 639 32.76 -18.55 4.10
N ARG A 640 34.09 -18.33 4.10
CA ARG A 640 34.90 -18.52 5.32
C ARG A 640 34.44 -17.62 6.46
N THR A 641 34.10 -16.37 6.16
CA THR A 641 33.62 -15.41 7.16
C THR A 641 32.26 -15.82 7.72
N MET A 642 31.33 -16.24 6.85
CA MET A 642 30.03 -16.77 7.28
C MET A 642 30.17 -18.06 8.10
N ALA A 643 31.04 -18.99 7.69
CA ALA A 643 31.30 -20.22 8.45
C ALA A 643 31.79 -19.93 9.88
N ASN A 644 32.68 -18.94 10.04
CA ASN A 644 33.22 -18.54 11.35
C ASN A 644 32.16 -18.03 12.34
N THR A 645 30.96 -17.66 11.87
CA THR A 645 29.85 -17.26 12.76
C THR A 645 29.23 -18.42 13.51
N GLY A 646 29.45 -19.67 13.07
CA GLY A 646 28.79 -20.86 13.61
C GLY A 646 27.31 -21.00 13.22
N LYS A 647 26.76 -20.08 12.43
CA LYS A 647 25.36 -20.09 11.97
C LYS A 647 25.15 -21.02 10.78
N LEU A 648 23.89 -21.39 10.52
CA LEU A 648 23.53 -21.97 9.23
C LEU A 648 23.81 -20.94 8.12
N VAL A 649 24.37 -21.38 7.00
CA VAL A 649 24.66 -20.53 5.83
C VAL A 649 23.82 -21.03 4.66
N ARG A 650 23.12 -20.12 4.00
CA ARG A 650 22.32 -20.41 2.81
C ARG A 650 22.70 -19.47 1.67
N VAL A 651 22.85 -20.01 0.47
CA VAL A 651 22.78 -19.18 -0.75
C VAL A 651 21.30 -19.09 -1.12
N THR A 652 20.72 -17.90 -1.08
CA THR A 652 19.27 -17.70 -1.04
C THR A 652 18.65 -17.38 -2.38
N GLU A 653 19.40 -16.80 -3.33
CA GLU A 653 18.83 -16.24 -4.58
C GLU A 653 19.87 -16.28 -5.73
N LEU A 654 20.58 -17.40 -5.93
CA LEU A 654 21.67 -17.47 -6.90
C LEU A 654 21.18 -17.34 -8.34
N ASP A 655 21.62 -16.27 -8.99
CA ASP A 655 21.53 -16.05 -10.44
C ASP A 655 22.86 -15.48 -10.97
N VAL A 656 23.21 -15.82 -12.22
CA VAL A 656 24.51 -15.45 -12.81
C VAL A 656 24.30 -14.75 -14.15
N ARG A 657 24.31 -13.42 -14.14
CA ARG A 657 24.03 -12.58 -15.31
C ARG A 657 25.09 -12.68 -16.40
N LEU A 658 24.65 -12.50 -17.65
CA LEU A 658 25.49 -12.53 -18.84
C LEU A 658 25.60 -11.17 -19.56
N GLY A 659 24.78 -10.20 -19.17
CA GLY A 659 24.64 -8.91 -19.83
C GLY A 659 23.79 -8.96 -21.11
N THR A 660 23.09 -10.07 -21.38
CA THR A 660 22.36 -10.28 -22.64
C THR A 660 21.41 -11.48 -22.61
N ALA A 661 20.28 -11.36 -23.32
CA ALA A 661 19.33 -12.43 -23.60
C ALA A 661 19.77 -13.39 -24.74
N THR A 662 20.85 -13.07 -25.47
CA THR A 662 21.36 -13.89 -26.59
C THR A 662 22.85 -14.18 -26.42
N PRO A 663 23.23 -14.97 -25.40
CA PRO A 663 24.62 -15.17 -25.05
C PRO A 663 25.38 -16.00 -26.10
N SER A 664 26.65 -15.67 -26.28
CA SER A 664 27.59 -16.49 -27.06
C SER A 664 27.98 -17.79 -26.32
N ALA A 665 28.51 -18.77 -27.05
CA ALA A 665 29.00 -20.01 -26.43
C ALA A 665 30.06 -19.77 -25.33
N GLY A 666 30.95 -18.78 -25.52
CA GLY A 666 31.95 -18.42 -24.51
C GLY A 666 31.34 -17.76 -23.26
N GLN A 667 30.25 -17.00 -23.40
CA GLN A 667 29.50 -16.47 -22.26
C GLN A 667 28.81 -17.60 -21.49
N LEU A 668 28.17 -18.55 -22.19
CA LEU A 668 27.55 -19.72 -21.56
C LEU A 668 28.56 -20.59 -20.81
N GLU A 669 29.78 -20.76 -21.35
CA GLU A 669 30.89 -21.43 -20.65
C GLU A 669 31.34 -20.65 -19.40
N MET A 670 31.49 -19.33 -19.50
CA MET A 670 31.85 -18.50 -18.35
C MET A 670 30.81 -18.56 -17.22
N GLN A 671 29.52 -18.53 -17.57
CA GLN A 671 28.42 -18.72 -16.63
C GLN A 671 28.49 -20.09 -15.96
N ALA A 672 28.70 -21.16 -16.72
CA ALA A 672 28.85 -22.51 -16.17
C ALA A 672 29.98 -22.62 -15.17
N LEU A 673 31.16 -22.08 -15.50
CA LEU A 673 32.31 -22.06 -14.59
C LEU A 673 32.08 -21.20 -13.34
N THR A 674 31.26 -20.15 -13.45
CA THR A 674 30.90 -19.30 -12.32
C THR A 674 29.97 -20.04 -11.36
N TYR A 675 28.90 -20.67 -11.86
CA TYR A 675 27.99 -21.52 -11.08
C TYR A 675 28.75 -22.66 -10.39
N GLN A 676 29.60 -23.36 -11.15
CA GLN A 676 30.43 -24.44 -10.63
C GLN A 676 31.28 -23.95 -9.45
N TYR A 677 32.01 -22.86 -9.64
CA TYR A 677 32.92 -22.35 -8.62
C TYR A 677 32.19 -21.95 -7.33
N ILE A 678 31.02 -21.30 -7.44
CA ILE A 678 30.24 -20.90 -6.28
C ILE A 678 29.78 -22.12 -5.49
N ALA A 679 29.26 -23.15 -6.16
CA ALA A 679 28.84 -24.40 -5.52
C ALA A 679 30.01 -25.13 -4.84
N GLU A 680 31.15 -25.24 -5.53
CA GLU A 680 32.38 -25.83 -4.99
C GLU A 680 32.88 -25.06 -3.76
N SER A 681 32.91 -23.72 -3.84
CA SER A 681 33.38 -22.86 -2.76
C SER A 681 32.47 -22.97 -1.52
N TYR A 682 31.14 -22.98 -1.72
CA TYR A 682 30.17 -23.20 -0.65
C TYR A 682 30.40 -24.55 0.05
N ILE A 683 30.49 -25.64 -0.70
CA ILE A 683 30.75 -26.97 -0.15
C ILE A 683 32.11 -27.02 0.56
N LYS A 684 33.15 -26.45 -0.04
CA LYS A 684 34.50 -26.47 0.51
C LYS A 684 34.63 -25.69 1.82
N HIS A 685 33.96 -24.55 1.94
CA HIS A 685 34.19 -23.60 3.03
C HIS A 685 33.12 -23.59 4.11
N ILE A 686 31.88 -23.99 3.81
CA ILE A 686 30.84 -24.15 4.81
C ILE A 686 30.87 -25.57 5.36
N PRO A 687 31.03 -25.78 6.68
CA PRO A 687 30.96 -27.11 7.29
C PRO A 687 29.59 -27.77 7.08
N GLU A 688 29.55 -29.09 6.95
CA GLU A 688 28.32 -29.86 6.70
C GLU A 688 27.18 -29.51 7.67
N SER A 689 27.47 -29.35 8.97
CA SER A 689 26.48 -28.98 9.99
C SER A 689 25.92 -27.55 9.85
N GLN A 690 26.55 -26.71 9.03
CA GLN A 690 26.14 -25.33 8.76
C GLN A 690 25.50 -25.17 7.37
N ARG A 691 25.52 -26.19 6.50
CA ARG A 691 25.01 -26.07 5.13
C ARG A 691 23.48 -26.16 5.10
N SER A 692 22.80 -25.01 5.06
CA SER A 692 21.35 -24.97 4.86
C SER A 692 20.95 -25.35 3.43
N GLY A 693 21.65 -24.81 2.43
CA GLY A 693 21.33 -25.07 1.03
C GLY A 693 21.70 -23.95 0.07
N VAL A 694 21.38 -24.19 -1.20
CA VAL A 694 21.52 -23.23 -2.31
C VAL A 694 20.19 -23.13 -3.02
N THR A 695 19.73 -21.92 -3.30
CA THR A 695 18.53 -21.62 -4.07
C THR A 695 18.94 -20.97 -5.38
N ILE A 696 18.43 -21.46 -6.49
CA ILE A 696 18.53 -20.79 -7.80
C ILE A 696 17.38 -19.79 -7.90
N TRP A 697 17.62 -18.55 -8.30
CA TRP A 697 16.57 -17.54 -8.36
C TRP A 697 15.93 -17.49 -9.74
N THR A 698 14.65 -17.88 -9.83
CA THR A 698 13.91 -18.18 -11.07
C THR A 698 14.37 -19.46 -11.79
N LEU A 699 13.49 -20.07 -12.59
CA LEU A 699 13.75 -21.39 -13.19
C LEU A 699 14.43 -21.26 -14.57
N THR A 700 13.87 -20.43 -15.44
CA THR A 700 14.21 -20.36 -16.87
C THR A 700 14.59 -18.95 -17.30
N ASP A 701 15.33 -18.80 -18.40
CA ASP A 701 15.58 -17.50 -19.02
C ASP A 701 14.33 -16.93 -19.75
N HIS A 702 13.13 -17.44 -19.49
CA HIS A 702 11.92 -16.96 -20.16
C HIS A 702 11.60 -15.52 -19.69
N PRO A 703 11.30 -14.56 -20.60
CA PRO A 703 11.02 -13.17 -20.23
C PRO A 703 9.93 -12.96 -19.17
N ARG A 704 9.02 -13.92 -19.01
CA ARG A 704 7.92 -13.90 -18.02
C ARG A 704 8.41 -14.03 -16.57
N GLU A 705 9.58 -14.65 -16.36
CA GLU A 705 10.21 -14.72 -15.04
C GLU A 705 11.11 -13.50 -14.78
N HIS A 706 11.34 -12.68 -15.81
CA HIS A 706 12.29 -11.57 -15.79
C HIS A 706 11.68 -10.19 -16.10
N GLU A 707 10.35 -10.07 -16.07
CA GLU A 707 9.64 -8.82 -16.39
C GLU A 707 10.04 -7.67 -15.44
N TYR A 708 10.16 -7.98 -14.15
CA TYR A 708 10.50 -7.01 -13.10
C TYR A 708 11.89 -7.25 -12.49
N TRP A 709 12.51 -8.40 -12.81
CA TRP A 709 13.82 -8.80 -12.28
C TRP A 709 14.73 -9.24 -13.43
N LEU A 710 15.73 -8.41 -13.75
CA LEU A 710 16.73 -8.65 -14.81
C LEU A 710 16.13 -8.80 -16.22
N PRO A 711 15.41 -7.79 -16.73
CA PRO A 711 14.93 -7.82 -18.10
C PRO A 711 16.10 -7.92 -19.10
N ASP A 712 15.88 -8.64 -20.19
CA ASP A 712 16.85 -8.84 -21.28
C ASP A 712 18.17 -9.55 -20.89
N GLU A 713 18.14 -10.40 -19.85
CA GLU A 713 19.25 -11.24 -19.40
C GLU A 713 19.02 -12.75 -19.66
N SER A 714 20.03 -13.58 -19.38
CA SER A 714 19.94 -15.05 -19.43
C SER A 714 20.64 -15.72 -18.24
N PRO A 715 20.17 -15.48 -17.00
CA PRO A 715 20.96 -15.78 -15.82
C PRO A 715 20.84 -17.22 -15.30
N ASN A 716 19.89 -18.02 -15.79
CA ASN A 716 19.45 -19.25 -15.14
C ASN A 716 20.11 -20.53 -15.64
N LEU A 717 19.78 -21.67 -15.02
CA LEU A 717 20.30 -22.99 -15.39
C LEU A 717 19.58 -23.60 -16.60
N PHE A 718 18.33 -23.19 -16.84
CA PHE A 718 17.51 -23.61 -17.96
C PHE A 718 17.28 -22.44 -18.92
N ASP A 719 17.23 -22.73 -20.21
CA ASP A 719 16.82 -21.75 -21.21
C ASP A 719 15.31 -21.50 -21.16
N ARG A 720 14.84 -20.55 -21.98
CA ARG A 720 13.43 -20.15 -22.08
C ARG A 720 12.44 -21.28 -22.38
N ASP A 721 12.90 -22.39 -22.96
CA ASP A 721 12.07 -23.52 -23.40
C ASP A 721 12.37 -24.77 -22.55
N TYR A 722 12.87 -24.58 -21.32
CA TYR A 722 13.25 -25.61 -20.34
C TYR A 722 14.45 -26.49 -20.72
N GLY A 723 15.16 -26.15 -21.79
CA GLY A 723 16.40 -26.82 -22.17
C GLY A 723 17.50 -26.58 -21.14
N ARG A 724 18.25 -27.62 -20.78
CA ARG A 724 19.38 -27.50 -19.85
C ARG A 724 20.52 -26.73 -20.53
N LYS A 725 21.01 -25.67 -19.89
CA LYS A 725 22.14 -24.87 -20.40
C LYS A 725 23.48 -25.47 -20.00
N HIS A 726 24.57 -24.92 -20.54
CA HIS A 726 25.92 -25.19 -20.05
C HIS A 726 26.05 -24.92 -18.54
N ALA A 727 25.31 -23.91 -18.04
CA ALA A 727 25.20 -23.61 -16.61
C ALA A 727 24.68 -24.77 -15.76
N TYR A 728 23.73 -25.56 -16.27
CA TYR A 728 23.21 -26.76 -15.61
C TYR A 728 24.34 -27.75 -15.31
N LYS A 729 25.18 -28.04 -16.32
CA LYS A 729 26.38 -28.88 -16.16
C LYS A 729 27.29 -28.33 -15.07
N GLY A 730 27.68 -27.05 -15.17
CA GLY A 730 28.61 -26.42 -14.22
C GLY A 730 28.09 -26.49 -12.78
N PHE A 731 26.81 -26.19 -12.56
CA PHE A 731 26.22 -26.27 -11.23
C PHE A 731 26.20 -27.70 -10.67
N CYS A 732 25.79 -28.70 -11.48
CA CYS A 732 25.80 -30.10 -11.07
C CYS A 732 27.20 -30.61 -10.74
N ASP A 733 28.20 -30.27 -11.56
CA ASP A 733 29.61 -30.62 -11.32
C ASP A 733 30.11 -30.00 -10.02
N GLY A 734 29.74 -28.75 -9.75
CA GLY A 734 30.13 -28.06 -8.54
C GLY A 734 29.50 -28.67 -7.28
N LEU A 735 28.24 -29.12 -7.37
CA LEU A 735 27.59 -29.88 -6.30
C LEU A 735 28.24 -31.25 -6.08
N ALA A 736 28.60 -31.96 -7.16
CA ALA A 736 29.24 -33.27 -7.12
C ALA A 736 30.73 -33.21 -6.71
N GLY A 737 31.37 -32.05 -6.84
CA GLY A 737 32.79 -31.83 -6.56
C GLY A 737 33.74 -32.43 -7.61
N ARG A 738 33.24 -32.74 -8.81
CA ARG A 738 33.98 -33.28 -9.96
C ARG A 738 33.20 -33.06 -11.26
N ASP A 739 33.86 -33.19 -12.40
CA ASP A 739 33.16 -33.26 -13.69
C ASP A 739 32.44 -34.61 -13.81
N VAL A 740 31.11 -34.59 -13.72
CA VAL A 740 30.27 -35.81 -13.82
C VAL A 740 30.30 -36.37 -15.25
N SER A 741 30.45 -35.50 -16.25
CA SER A 741 30.44 -35.91 -17.66
C SER A 741 31.68 -36.71 -18.10
N GLU A 742 32.70 -36.83 -17.24
CA GLU A 742 33.82 -37.75 -17.46
C GLU A 742 33.41 -39.22 -17.40
N ASP A 743 32.26 -39.53 -16.77
CA ASP A 743 31.73 -40.89 -16.72
C ASP A 743 30.91 -41.27 -17.96
N PHE A 744 30.52 -40.28 -18.78
CA PHE A 744 29.67 -40.51 -19.95
C PHE A 744 30.50 -40.98 -21.15
N SER A 745 29.93 -41.91 -21.91
CA SER A 745 30.54 -42.53 -23.07
C SER A 745 29.66 -42.39 -24.31
N GLY A 746 30.19 -42.72 -25.49
CA GLY A 746 29.41 -42.70 -26.71
C GLY A 746 28.20 -43.65 -26.73
N ASP A 747 28.09 -44.57 -25.77
CA ASP A 747 26.89 -45.41 -25.60
C ASP A 747 25.71 -44.64 -24.97
N ASP A 748 25.98 -43.50 -24.32
CA ASP A 748 24.98 -42.68 -23.64
C ASP A 748 24.32 -41.63 -24.57
N TYR A 749 24.58 -41.69 -25.89
CA TYR A 749 24.05 -40.73 -26.87
C TYR A 749 22.51 -40.69 -26.93
N VAL A 750 21.84 -41.74 -26.44
CA VAL A 750 20.39 -41.97 -26.56
C VAL A 750 19.54 -40.81 -26.03
N ASN A 751 19.96 -40.11 -24.98
CA ASN A 751 19.18 -39.03 -24.37
C ASN A 751 19.01 -37.78 -25.24
N VAL A 752 19.74 -37.66 -26.36
CA VAL A 752 19.59 -36.56 -27.33
C VAL A 752 18.69 -36.91 -28.51
N TYR A 753 18.56 -38.20 -28.86
CA TYR A 753 17.97 -38.65 -30.13
C TYR A 753 16.76 -39.58 -29.96
N THR A 754 16.18 -39.68 -28.76
CA THR A 754 15.05 -40.57 -28.44
C THR A 754 13.75 -40.29 -29.21
N ASP A 755 13.64 -39.18 -29.94
CA ASP A 755 12.42 -38.79 -30.66
C ASP A 755 12.38 -39.21 -32.15
N GLU A 756 13.37 -39.96 -32.66
CA GLU A 756 13.38 -40.38 -34.08
C GLU A 756 12.79 -41.78 -34.37
N GLU A 757 12.37 -42.55 -33.35
CA GLU A 757 11.68 -43.85 -33.56
C GLU A 757 10.53 -44.10 -32.55
N GLU A 758 9.38 -43.43 -32.75
CA GLU A 758 8.05 -44.00 -32.45
C GLU A 758 7.00 -43.59 -33.51
#